data_AF-A0A2E9BZF1-F1
#
_entry.id   AF-A0A2E9BZF1-F1
#
_cell.length_a   1.000
_cell.length_b   1.000
_cell.length_c   1.000
_cell.angle_alpha   90.00
_cell.angle_beta   90.00
_cell.angle_gamma   90.00
#
_symmetry.space_group_name_H-M   'P 1'
#
loop_
_entity.id
_entity.type
_entity.pdbx_description
1 polymer ?
#
loop_
_entity_poly.entity_id
_entity_poly.type
_entity_poly.pdbx_seq_one_letter_code
_entity_poly.pdbx_strand_id
1 'polypeptide(L)'
;MRLRLNGIDEFTVNGSGSFTAPIAVIANNPYDITLVEQPVGFTCSVNSGTGTAKAPVTNVKVTCSQLLYTVGGTVTGLKGSVVLHSDGSATDLTVSTNGAFTFRDPFPHGSSYAVSVKTMPATQSCVVSNGSGSVTANVTAVAVNCADTVVPVPSAPSKPMEVVSYGVKAYNFSWEAVAGATYYKITQDVGGDPLVVVGDNITGTTFSLQNVVLMDTNSHLFNYRLQACNVSGCSNPLATFAVKPNANDAIGYLKPSTGSMSSLQYGQSVALSKDGNWLVVAASSVFHVGFIEIYSRRSGQWAFETRLKASNSESGDNFGSSLSVSKDGSTILVGASGESSSATKVGGDKTDNTVLESGAAYVFERTGTSWAEVAYLKAATSTQQEKFGSVTALSADGSIAWVAGNGSSVHGYRKLAGTWSYFDSASTSIPGEGRSLAVSDDGATLAVGMPLDSTPNAPSSGTVLVLKWTIPTLSKTYVLKENVPQSGNKLGAAVAISADGRSIAAGVPRRTVGPTDYAGAVTFFYLDGSGTDYMQDGYVYSPLPKVGAEFGRSVALSSDGNVLAAGGPIMSAGVPGIDADLDYSGPNRTGVVIRFVKSLGAWRNTQAAAGKIIDYSDFLGQSISMSGDGKTIAAGAPGEDSTATGIGGDFRNNNGIDVGAAYLY
;
A
#
# COMPACT_ATOMS: atom_id res chain seq x y z
N MET A 1 82.32 -21.60 -20.49
CA MET A 1 83.13 -20.40 -20.13
C MET A 1 84.56 -20.65 -20.55
N ARG A 2 85.38 -19.59 -20.70
CA ARG A 2 86.78 -19.73 -21.12
C ARG A 2 87.73 -19.24 -20.04
N LEU A 3 88.67 -20.09 -19.63
CA LEU A 3 89.71 -19.81 -18.67
C LEU A 3 91.06 -19.65 -19.37
N ARG A 4 92.02 -19.01 -18.71
CA ARG A 4 93.39 -18.86 -19.17
C ARG A 4 94.36 -19.22 -18.05
N LEU A 5 95.35 -20.07 -18.37
CA LEU A 5 96.45 -20.43 -17.49
C LEU A 5 97.69 -19.58 -17.83
N ASN A 6 98.26 -18.94 -16.82
CA ASN A 6 99.52 -18.18 -16.86
C ASN A 6 99.59 -17.12 -17.97
N GLY A 7 98.45 -16.54 -18.35
CA GLY A 7 98.39 -15.48 -19.35
C GLY A 7 98.57 -15.93 -20.80
N ILE A 8 98.70 -17.23 -21.08
CA ILE A 8 99.02 -17.75 -22.42
C ILE A 8 97.96 -18.76 -22.88
N ASP A 9 97.69 -19.79 -22.08
CA ASP A 9 96.94 -20.96 -22.54
C ASP A 9 95.45 -20.87 -22.20
N GLU A 10 94.61 -20.73 -23.22
CA GLU A 10 93.15 -20.67 -23.05
C GLU A 10 92.48 -22.04 -23.22
N PHE A 11 91.48 -22.32 -22.39
CA PHE A 11 90.70 -23.56 -22.47
C PHE A 11 89.27 -23.39 -21.96
N THR A 12 88.38 -24.25 -22.43
CA THR A 12 86.95 -24.19 -22.13
C THR A 12 86.59 -25.07 -20.94
N VAL A 13 85.81 -24.53 -20.00
CA VAL A 13 85.19 -25.29 -18.91
C VAL A 13 83.67 -25.24 -19.05
N ASN A 14 83.05 -26.42 -18.99
CA ASN A 14 81.61 -26.62 -19.18
C ASN A 14 80.94 -26.93 -17.84
N GLY A 15 80.76 -25.89 -17.02
CA GLY A 15 80.04 -25.95 -15.74
C GLY A 15 80.88 -25.51 -14.54
N SER A 16 80.20 -25.30 -13.41
CA SER A 16 80.84 -25.07 -12.11
C SER A 16 81.52 -26.34 -11.61
N GLY A 17 82.61 -26.20 -10.86
CA GLY A 17 83.30 -27.31 -10.21
C GLY A 17 84.81 -27.33 -10.47
N SER A 18 85.42 -28.46 -10.15
CA SER A 18 86.82 -28.75 -10.49
C SER A 18 86.96 -29.04 -11.97
N PHE A 19 88.09 -28.67 -12.54
CA PHE A 19 88.45 -28.95 -13.92
C PHE A 19 89.92 -29.39 -13.96
N THR A 20 90.32 -30.02 -15.06
CA THR A 20 91.73 -30.32 -15.34
C THR A 20 92.19 -29.41 -16.46
N ALA A 21 93.24 -28.62 -16.24
CA ALA A 21 93.84 -27.83 -17.30
C ALA A 21 94.46 -28.75 -18.37
N PRO A 22 94.34 -28.43 -19.67
CA PRO A 22 94.82 -29.31 -20.74
C PRO A 22 96.35 -29.36 -20.84
N ILE A 23 97.04 -28.41 -20.23
CA ILE A 23 98.50 -28.30 -20.22
C ILE A 23 99.00 -28.40 -18.78
N ALA A 24 100.03 -29.22 -18.56
CA ALA A 24 100.65 -29.39 -17.26
C ALA A 24 101.55 -28.21 -16.90
N VAL A 25 101.47 -27.75 -15.65
CA VAL A 25 102.42 -26.79 -15.08
C VAL A 25 103.63 -27.57 -14.56
N ILE A 26 104.84 -27.19 -14.98
CA ILE A 26 106.09 -27.81 -14.51
C ILE A 26 106.20 -27.67 -12.99
N ALA A 27 106.66 -28.72 -12.30
CA ALA A 27 106.80 -28.73 -10.86
C ALA A 27 107.60 -27.52 -10.34
N ASN A 28 107.10 -26.89 -9.27
CA ASN A 28 107.60 -25.66 -8.64
C ASN A 28 107.41 -24.35 -9.43
N ASN A 29 106.77 -24.35 -10.60
CA ASN A 29 106.39 -23.11 -11.28
C ASN A 29 105.06 -22.54 -10.74
N PRO A 30 104.85 -21.21 -10.83
CA PRO A 30 103.57 -20.60 -10.50
C PRO A 30 102.49 -20.99 -11.52
N TYR A 31 101.25 -21.03 -11.04
CA TYR A 31 100.04 -21.09 -11.85
C TYR A 31 99.14 -19.89 -11.51
N ASP A 32 98.48 -19.33 -12.52
CA ASP A 32 97.47 -18.29 -12.43
C ASP A 32 96.35 -18.60 -13.44
N ILE A 33 95.17 -18.92 -12.92
CA ILE A 33 93.97 -19.20 -13.69
C ILE A 33 93.05 -17.99 -13.63
N THR A 34 92.91 -17.31 -14.77
CA THR A 34 92.02 -16.16 -14.94
C THR A 34 90.83 -16.51 -15.84
N LEU A 35 89.71 -15.84 -15.62
CA LEU A 35 88.53 -15.98 -16.47
C LEU A 35 88.63 -15.00 -17.64
N VAL A 36 88.55 -15.52 -18.87
CA VAL A 36 88.61 -14.72 -20.11
C VAL A 36 87.21 -14.34 -20.59
N GLU A 37 86.24 -15.25 -20.45
CA GLU A 37 84.89 -15.07 -20.96
C GLU A 37 83.86 -15.72 -20.03
N GLN A 38 82.92 -14.90 -19.55
CA GLN A 38 81.76 -15.33 -18.77
C GLN A 38 80.76 -16.09 -19.66
N PRO A 39 80.10 -17.15 -19.16
CA PRO A 39 78.95 -17.72 -19.86
C PRO A 39 77.74 -16.78 -19.78
N VAL A 40 76.98 -16.67 -20.88
CA VAL A 40 75.75 -15.86 -20.93
C VAL A 40 74.78 -16.31 -19.84
N GLY A 41 74.26 -15.36 -19.04
CA GLY A 41 73.30 -15.62 -17.98
C GLY A 41 73.89 -16.08 -16.64
N PHE A 42 75.21 -16.10 -16.49
CA PHE A 42 75.89 -16.48 -15.25
C PHE A 42 77.04 -15.52 -14.93
N THR A 43 77.39 -15.42 -13.65
CA THR A 43 78.64 -14.81 -13.19
C THR A 43 79.49 -15.89 -12.53
N CYS A 44 80.65 -16.17 -13.12
CA CYS A 44 81.60 -17.17 -12.65
C CYS A 44 82.84 -16.50 -12.04
N SER A 45 83.39 -17.11 -10.99
CA SER A 45 84.67 -16.73 -10.39
C SER A 45 85.57 -17.96 -10.22
N VAL A 46 86.89 -17.74 -10.29
CA VAL A 46 87.88 -18.80 -10.07
C VAL A 46 88.35 -18.73 -8.62
N ASN A 47 88.13 -19.80 -7.86
CA ASN A 47 88.56 -19.95 -6.48
C ASN A 47 89.92 -20.67 -6.43
N SER A 48 90.84 -20.16 -5.62
CA SER A 48 92.23 -20.65 -5.55
C SER A 48 92.93 -20.65 -6.92
N GLY A 49 92.62 -19.67 -7.77
CA GLY A 49 93.13 -19.59 -9.15
C GLY A 49 94.63 -19.38 -9.25
N THR A 50 95.31 -18.93 -8.19
CA THR A 50 96.74 -18.65 -8.19
C THR A 50 97.50 -19.50 -7.16
N GLY A 51 98.74 -19.86 -7.46
CA GLY A 51 99.62 -20.57 -6.53
C GLY A 51 100.89 -21.09 -7.17
N THR A 52 101.56 -22.05 -6.51
CA THR A 52 102.75 -22.73 -7.03
C THR A 52 102.52 -24.24 -7.06
N ALA A 53 102.79 -24.88 -8.20
CA ALA A 53 102.54 -26.31 -8.41
C ALA A 53 103.63 -27.19 -7.75
N LYS A 54 103.66 -27.24 -6.40
CA LYS A 54 104.60 -28.09 -5.63
C LYS A 54 104.20 -29.58 -5.60
N ALA A 55 102.92 -29.85 -5.84
CA ALA A 55 102.27 -31.17 -5.95
C ALA A 55 101.06 -31.02 -6.89
N PRO A 56 100.34 -32.10 -7.28
CA PRO A 56 99.12 -31.99 -8.07
C PRO A 56 98.11 -31.02 -7.43
N VAL A 57 97.76 -29.96 -8.17
CA VAL A 57 96.87 -28.90 -7.69
C VAL A 57 95.41 -29.34 -7.93
N THR A 58 94.67 -29.60 -6.86
CA THR A 58 93.29 -30.13 -6.92
C THR A 58 92.24 -29.21 -6.29
N ASN A 59 92.67 -28.08 -5.73
CA ASN A 59 91.82 -27.14 -5.00
C ASN A 59 91.28 -25.98 -5.85
N VAL A 60 91.73 -25.82 -7.09
CA VAL A 60 91.21 -24.79 -8.01
C VAL A 60 89.81 -25.22 -8.49
N LYS A 61 88.83 -24.34 -8.31
CA LYS A 61 87.44 -24.59 -8.72
C LYS A 61 86.85 -23.33 -9.34
N VAL A 62 85.90 -23.51 -10.27
CA VAL A 62 85.06 -22.42 -10.75
C VAL A 62 83.71 -22.47 -10.07
N THR A 63 83.24 -21.34 -9.56
CA THR A 63 81.90 -21.18 -9.01
C THR A 63 81.12 -20.20 -9.87
N CYS A 64 80.05 -20.67 -10.52
CA CYS A 64 79.11 -19.82 -11.25
C CYS A 64 77.80 -19.65 -10.47
N SER A 65 77.32 -18.41 -10.39
CA SER A 65 75.97 -18.06 -9.96
C SER A 65 75.13 -17.60 -11.15
N GLN A 66 73.86 -17.99 -11.17
CA GLN A 66 72.94 -17.55 -12.22
C GLN A 66 72.60 -16.06 -12.04
N LEU A 67 72.55 -15.32 -13.14
CA LEU A 67 72.03 -13.95 -13.14
C LEU A 67 70.52 -14.00 -12.98
N LEU A 68 70.03 -13.19 -12.04
CA LEU A 68 68.63 -13.09 -11.67
C LEU A 68 68.17 -11.65 -11.86
N TYR A 69 66.97 -11.46 -12.42
CA TYR A 69 66.38 -10.15 -12.63
C TYR A 69 64.96 -10.09 -12.10
N THR A 70 64.47 -8.89 -11.87
CA THR A 70 63.08 -8.68 -11.45
C THR A 70 62.16 -8.52 -12.66
N VAL A 71 60.92 -8.98 -12.51
CA VAL A 71 59.82 -8.67 -13.43
C VAL A 71 58.82 -7.78 -12.69
N GLY A 72 58.52 -6.64 -13.29
CA GLY A 72 57.68 -5.61 -12.72
C GLY A 72 57.13 -4.67 -13.78
N GLY A 73 56.38 -3.69 -13.33
CA GLY A 73 55.57 -2.85 -14.19
C GLY A 73 54.89 -1.72 -13.45
N THR A 74 53.89 -1.11 -14.08
CA THR A 74 53.06 -0.06 -13.47
C THR A 74 51.58 -0.43 -13.57
N VAL A 75 50.84 -0.24 -12.47
CA VAL A 75 49.37 -0.29 -12.48
C VAL A 75 48.82 1.14 -12.51
N THR A 76 47.88 1.41 -13.42
CA THR A 76 47.18 2.70 -13.52
C THR A 76 45.65 2.52 -13.52
N GLY A 77 44.92 3.54 -13.05
CA GLY A 77 43.45 3.53 -12.99
C GLY A 77 42.81 2.60 -11.94
N LEU A 78 43.59 1.95 -11.06
CA LEU A 78 43.10 1.00 -10.06
C LEU A 78 42.30 1.66 -8.92
N LYS A 79 41.16 1.04 -8.58
CA LYS A 79 40.33 1.29 -7.39
C LYS A 79 40.13 -0.05 -6.67
N GLY A 80 40.57 -0.15 -5.41
CA GLY A 80 40.59 -1.42 -4.68
C GLY A 80 41.87 -2.21 -4.93
N SER A 81 41.77 -3.52 -5.18
CA SER A 81 42.93 -4.38 -5.41
C SER A 81 42.78 -5.26 -6.65
N VAL A 82 43.92 -5.56 -7.30
CA VAL A 82 44.05 -6.51 -8.41
C VAL A 82 45.10 -7.56 -8.04
N VAL A 83 44.87 -8.82 -8.41
CA VAL A 83 45.84 -9.90 -8.20
C VAL A 83 46.48 -10.26 -9.54
N LEU A 84 47.81 -10.16 -9.62
CA LEU A 84 48.61 -10.48 -10.79
C LEU A 84 49.34 -11.81 -10.60
N HIS A 85 49.46 -12.57 -11.67
CA HIS A 85 50.21 -13.82 -11.73
C HIS A 85 51.26 -13.76 -12.85
N SER A 86 52.41 -14.43 -12.66
CA SER A 86 53.43 -14.63 -13.69
C SER A 86 53.94 -16.06 -13.65
N ASP A 87 54.14 -16.69 -14.80
CA ASP A 87 54.55 -18.10 -14.99
C ASP A 87 55.88 -18.50 -14.33
N GLY A 88 56.77 -17.54 -14.05
CA GLY A 88 58.02 -17.76 -13.31
C GLY A 88 57.99 -17.36 -11.83
N SER A 89 56.84 -16.93 -11.29
CA SER A 89 56.68 -16.55 -9.88
C SER A 89 55.95 -17.65 -9.12
N ALA A 90 56.47 -18.06 -7.96
CA ALA A 90 55.79 -19.04 -7.09
C ALA A 90 54.61 -18.41 -6.34
N THR A 91 54.59 -17.07 -6.24
CA THR A 91 53.57 -16.31 -5.51
C THR A 91 52.87 -15.30 -6.40
N ASP A 92 51.54 -15.18 -6.25
CA ASP A 92 50.77 -14.11 -6.87
C ASP A 92 51.01 -12.78 -6.16
N LEU A 93 50.91 -11.68 -6.89
CA LEU A 93 51.12 -10.34 -6.38
C LEU A 93 49.78 -9.60 -6.27
N THR A 94 49.41 -9.20 -5.06
CA THR A 94 48.28 -8.29 -4.86
C THR A 94 48.76 -6.85 -4.92
N VAL A 95 48.19 -6.06 -5.82
CA VAL A 95 48.45 -4.61 -5.93
C VAL A 95 47.20 -3.87 -5.47
N SER A 96 47.35 -2.93 -4.52
CA SER A 96 46.23 -2.19 -3.92
C SER A 96 46.26 -0.68 -4.18
N THR A 97 47.29 -0.19 -4.87
CA THR A 97 47.46 1.23 -5.20
C THR A 97 48.03 1.38 -6.59
N ASN A 98 47.71 2.48 -7.26
CA ASN A 98 48.35 2.87 -8.52
C ASN A 98 49.86 3.11 -8.30
N GLY A 99 50.68 2.76 -9.29
CA GLY A 99 52.13 2.92 -9.23
C GLY A 99 52.89 1.66 -9.66
N ALA A 100 54.19 1.67 -9.40
CA ALA A 100 55.08 0.58 -9.78
C ALA A 100 54.82 -0.68 -8.94
N PHE A 101 54.93 -1.86 -9.57
CA PHE A 101 54.87 -3.16 -8.92
C PHE A 101 56.04 -4.03 -9.37
N THR A 102 56.46 -4.97 -8.53
CA THR A 102 57.53 -5.93 -8.85
C THR A 102 57.17 -7.27 -8.22
N PHE A 103 57.26 -8.37 -8.98
CA PHE A 103 57.14 -9.71 -8.42
C PHE A 103 58.31 -9.99 -7.48
N ARG A 104 58.03 -10.62 -6.34
CA ARG A 104 59.04 -10.88 -5.31
C ARG A 104 60.06 -11.93 -5.74
N ASP A 105 59.59 -12.94 -6.46
CA ASP A 105 60.42 -14.06 -6.89
C ASP A 105 61.27 -13.62 -8.09
N PRO A 106 62.62 -13.74 -8.02
CA PRO A 106 63.49 -13.30 -9.10
C PRO A 106 63.54 -14.32 -10.24
N PHE A 107 63.70 -13.82 -11.46
CA PHE A 107 63.64 -14.60 -12.70
C PHE A 107 65.05 -14.86 -13.26
N PRO A 108 65.38 -16.12 -13.60
CA PRO A 108 66.60 -16.46 -14.32
C PRO A 108 66.84 -15.69 -15.62
N HIS A 109 68.09 -15.27 -15.89
CA HIS A 109 68.46 -14.73 -17.20
C HIS A 109 68.07 -15.70 -18.33
N GLY A 110 67.33 -15.21 -19.32
CA GLY A 110 66.87 -15.95 -20.48
C GLY A 110 65.56 -16.71 -20.28
N SER A 111 64.99 -16.76 -19.07
CA SER A 111 63.66 -17.33 -18.87
C SER A 111 62.59 -16.47 -19.54
N SER A 112 61.46 -17.10 -19.89
CA SER A 112 60.26 -16.34 -20.24
C SER A 112 59.60 -15.75 -18.99
N TYR A 113 58.80 -14.72 -19.19
CA TYR A 113 57.79 -14.27 -18.25
C TYR A 113 56.46 -14.08 -18.98
N ALA A 114 55.34 -14.30 -18.30
CA ALA A 114 53.98 -14.08 -18.78
C ALA A 114 53.05 -13.61 -17.65
N VAL A 115 52.92 -12.28 -17.52
CA VAL A 115 52.07 -11.59 -16.54
C VAL A 115 50.61 -11.57 -17.00
N SER A 116 49.71 -11.98 -16.12
CA SER A 116 48.26 -11.98 -16.32
C SER A 116 47.50 -11.51 -15.07
N VAL A 117 46.26 -11.07 -15.25
CA VAL A 117 45.35 -10.76 -14.13
C VAL A 117 44.70 -12.06 -13.67
N LYS A 118 44.93 -12.44 -12.41
CA LYS A 118 44.33 -13.61 -11.77
C LYS A 118 43.00 -13.30 -11.09
N THR A 119 42.87 -12.11 -10.52
CA THR A 119 41.63 -11.64 -9.88
C THR A 119 41.40 -10.18 -10.19
N MET A 120 40.25 -9.88 -10.79
CA MET A 120 39.82 -8.51 -11.13
C MET A 120 39.32 -7.76 -9.87
N PRO A 121 39.45 -6.43 -9.82
CA PRO A 121 38.73 -5.62 -8.85
C PRO A 121 37.22 -5.70 -9.06
N ALA A 122 36.41 -5.53 -8.00
CA ALA A 122 34.96 -5.72 -8.06
C ALA A 122 34.22 -4.79 -9.05
N THR A 123 34.76 -3.60 -9.32
CA THR A 123 34.11 -2.55 -10.14
C THR A 123 34.93 -2.12 -11.35
N GLN A 124 35.99 -2.86 -11.69
CA GLN A 124 36.92 -2.50 -12.76
C GLN A 124 37.35 -3.70 -13.60
N SER A 125 37.72 -3.42 -14.85
CA SER A 125 38.41 -4.37 -15.72
C SER A 125 39.85 -3.90 -15.92
N CYS A 126 40.81 -4.79 -15.71
CA CYS A 126 42.24 -4.52 -15.84
C CYS A 126 42.84 -5.30 -17.01
N VAL A 127 43.56 -4.61 -17.90
CA VAL A 127 44.20 -5.20 -19.08
C VAL A 127 45.72 -5.09 -18.95
N VAL A 128 46.42 -6.19 -19.22
CA VAL A 128 47.89 -6.23 -19.24
C VAL A 128 48.40 -5.98 -20.65
N SER A 129 49.31 -5.01 -20.81
CA SER A 129 50.12 -4.83 -22.02
C SER A 129 51.61 -5.02 -21.70
N ASN A 130 52.38 -5.44 -22.71
CA ASN A 130 53.77 -5.88 -22.54
C ASN A 130 53.92 -6.97 -21.45
N GLY A 131 52.91 -7.83 -21.31
CA GLY A 131 52.84 -8.83 -20.25
C GLY A 131 53.78 -10.02 -20.44
N SER A 132 54.40 -10.19 -21.61
CA SER A 132 55.27 -11.34 -21.87
C SER A 132 56.57 -10.97 -22.58
N GLY A 133 57.59 -11.81 -22.38
CA GLY A 133 58.90 -11.64 -23.00
C GLY A 133 59.97 -12.53 -22.38
N SER A 134 61.23 -12.26 -22.71
CA SER A 134 62.39 -12.93 -22.11
C SER A 134 63.12 -11.99 -21.15
N VAL A 135 63.63 -12.55 -20.06
CA VAL A 135 64.30 -11.80 -19.00
C VAL A 135 65.80 -11.68 -19.30
N THR A 136 66.23 -10.59 -19.95
CA THR A 136 67.66 -10.29 -20.19
C THR A 136 68.20 -9.15 -19.32
N ALA A 137 67.30 -8.41 -18.67
CA ALA A 137 67.55 -7.36 -17.69
C ALA A 137 66.30 -7.23 -16.77
N ASN A 138 66.33 -6.31 -15.80
CA ASN A 138 65.12 -6.00 -15.02
C ASN A 138 64.01 -5.51 -15.94
N VAL A 139 62.87 -6.21 -15.92
CA VAL A 139 61.69 -5.86 -16.71
C VAL A 139 60.85 -4.89 -15.88
N THR A 140 60.67 -3.67 -16.37
CA THR A 140 59.81 -2.65 -15.74
C THR A 140 58.70 -2.15 -16.66
N ALA A 141 58.58 -2.74 -17.85
CA ALA A 141 57.74 -2.26 -18.94
C ALA A 141 56.33 -2.87 -18.98
N VAL A 142 56.02 -3.83 -18.10
CA VAL A 142 54.67 -4.40 -17.98
C VAL A 142 53.72 -3.29 -17.56
N ALA A 143 52.61 -3.10 -18.26
CA ALA A 143 51.60 -2.11 -17.89
C ALA A 143 50.27 -2.80 -17.62
N VAL A 144 49.65 -2.47 -16.50
CA VAL A 144 48.30 -2.95 -16.12
C VAL A 144 47.39 -1.73 -16.05
N ASN A 145 46.49 -1.61 -17.00
CA ASN A 145 45.57 -0.48 -17.09
C ASN A 145 44.18 -0.93 -16.64
N CYS A 146 43.70 -0.38 -15.53
CA CYS A 146 42.38 -0.64 -14.99
C CYS A 146 41.42 0.50 -15.33
N ALA A 147 40.21 0.17 -15.75
CA ALA A 147 39.14 1.12 -16.00
C ALA A 147 37.86 0.64 -15.34
N ASP A 148 37.01 1.58 -14.91
CA ASP A 148 35.70 1.25 -14.36
C ASP A 148 34.90 0.42 -15.38
N THR A 149 34.29 -0.66 -14.91
CA THR A 149 33.29 -1.37 -15.72
C THR A 149 32.09 -0.45 -15.85
N VAL A 150 31.93 0.17 -17.02
CA VAL A 150 30.77 1.00 -17.33
C VAL A 150 29.56 0.08 -17.44
N VAL A 151 28.77 -0.01 -16.36
CA VAL A 151 27.45 -0.63 -16.42
C VAL A 151 26.53 0.40 -17.08
N PRO A 152 26.05 0.17 -18.32
CA PRO A 152 25.14 1.11 -18.96
C PRO A 152 23.83 1.18 -18.18
N VAL A 153 23.18 2.34 -18.21
CA VAL A 153 21.78 2.45 -17.81
C VAL A 153 20.97 1.45 -18.66
N PRO A 154 20.03 0.68 -18.09
CA PRO A 154 19.24 -0.26 -18.86
C PRO A 154 18.49 0.47 -19.98
N SER A 155 18.27 -0.22 -21.10
CA SER A 155 17.39 0.33 -22.14
C SER A 155 15.98 0.54 -21.59
N ALA A 156 15.21 1.46 -22.19
CA ALA A 156 13.79 1.52 -21.90
C ALA A 156 13.11 0.18 -22.24
N PRO A 157 12.00 -0.18 -21.55
CA PRO A 157 11.19 -1.35 -21.92
C PRO A 157 10.83 -1.31 -23.41
N SER A 158 10.96 -2.44 -24.11
CA SER A 158 10.67 -2.56 -25.54
C SER A 158 9.18 -2.69 -25.85
N LYS A 159 8.36 -2.99 -24.83
CA LYS A 159 6.91 -3.10 -24.88
C LYS A 159 6.29 -2.32 -23.71
N PRO A 160 5.03 -1.88 -23.83
CA PRO A 160 4.32 -1.33 -22.69
C PRO A 160 4.13 -2.37 -21.59
N MET A 161 4.05 -1.88 -20.36
CA MET A 161 3.53 -2.65 -19.24
C MET A 161 2.05 -3.00 -19.51
N GLU A 162 1.53 -4.05 -18.89
CA GLU A 162 0.13 -4.46 -19.04
C GLU A 162 -0.59 -4.49 -17.70
N VAL A 163 -1.88 -4.16 -17.69
CA VAL A 163 -2.77 -4.44 -16.56
C VAL A 163 -3.30 -5.86 -16.73
N VAL A 164 -2.82 -6.79 -15.91
CA VAL A 164 -3.15 -8.23 -16.03
C VAL A 164 -4.38 -8.63 -15.24
N SER A 165 -4.74 -7.85 -14.20
CA SER A 165 -5.96 -8.05 -13.44
C SER A 165 -6.27 -6.83 -12.56
N TYR A 166 -7.48 -6.80 -12.04
CA TYR A 166 -7.94 -5.78 -11.10
C TYR A 166 -8.27 -6.44 -9.77
N GLY A 167 -7.90 -5.78 -8.67
CA GLY A 167 -8.41 -6.10 -7.34
C GLY A 167 -9.34 -5.00 -6.86
N VAL A 168 -9.99 -5.20 -5.71
CA VAL A 168 -10.80 -4.16 -5.09
C VAL A 168 -9.91 -2.96 -4.76
N LYS A 169 -10.16 -1.83 -5.43
CA LYS A 169 -9.34 -0.60 -5.39
C LYS A 169 -7.86 -0.90 -5.65
N ALA A 170 -7.56 -1.73 -6.65
CA ALA A 170 -6.19 -2.12 -6.98
C ALA A 170 -5.99 -2.42 -8.48
N TYR A 171 -4.81 -2.07 -9.00
CA TYR A 171 -4.35 -2.41 -10.35
C TYR A 171 -3.17 -3.36 -10.27
N ASN A 172 -3.22 -4.50 -10.95
CA ASN A 172 -2.12 -5.46 -11.01
C ASN A 172 -1.43 -5.36 -12.37
N PHE A 173 -0.17 -4.96 -12.35
CA PHE A 173 0.65 -4.76 -13.53
C PHE A 173 1.64 -5.91 -13.73
N SER A 174 1.99 -6.16 -15.00
CA SER A 174 3.14 -7.01 -15.37
C SER A 174 3.91 -6.48 -16.57
N TRP A 175 5.18 -6.84 -16.69
CA TRP A 175 6.03 -6.48 -17.82
C TRP A 175 7.12 -7.54 -18.10
N GLU A 176 7.80 -7.43 -19.23
CA GLU A 176 8.94 -8.29 -19.56
C GLU A 176 10.22 -7.79 -18.88
N ALA A 177 11.10 -8.71 -18.46
CA ALA A 177 12.38 -8.35 -17.85
C ALA A 177 13.29 -7.64 -18.86
N VAL A 178 13.90 -6.52 -18.43
CA VAL A 178 14.84 -5.73 -19.23
C VAL A 178 16.27 -6.10 -18.88
N ALA A 179 17.08 -6.43 -19.89
CA ALA A 179 18.47 -6.79 -19.71
C ALA A 179 19.26 -5.67 -19.01
N GLY A 180 20.05 -6.03 -17.99
CA GLY A 180 20.85 -5.08 -17.21
C GLY A 180 20.08 -4.32 -16.13
N ALA A 181 18.75 -4.47 -16.03
CA ALA A 181 17.95 -3.92 -14.94
C ALA A 181 18.05 -4.79 -13.68
N THR A 182 18.20 -4.15 -12.52
CA THR A 182 18.19 -4.82 -11.21
C THR A 182 16.94 -4.48 -10.39
N TYR A 183 16.21 -3.43 -10.78
CA TYR A 183 14.91 -3.08 -10.23
C TYR A 183 14.10 -2.23 -11.22
N TYR A 184 12.82 -2.02 -10.91
CA TYR A 184 11.91 -1.20 -11.70
C TYR A 184 11.24 -0.12 -10.87
N LYS A 185 10.78 0.91 -11.57
CA LYS A 185 10.05 2.04 -11.03
C LYS A 185 8.81 2.30 -11.86
N ILE A 186 7.69 2.58 -11.20
CA ILE A 186 6.42 2.94 -11.84
C ILE A 186 6.05 4.36 -11.41
N THR A 187 5.70 5.19 -12.38
CA THR A 187 5.28 6.57 -12.19
C THR A 187 3.91 6.84 -12.80
N GLN A 188 3.19 7.88 -12.34
CA GLN A 188 1.90 8.28 -12.90
C GLN A 188 1.79 9.78 -13.29
N ASP A 189 0.94 10.08 -14.28
CA ASP A 189 0.65 11.44 -14.81
C ASP A 189 -0.77 11.59 -15.38
N VAL A 190 -1.29 12.82 -15.48
CA VAL A 190 -2.42 13.19 -16.37
C VAL A 190 -1.90 13.93 -17.63
N GLY A 191 -0.87 13.41 -18.29
CA GLY A 191 -0.29 13.99 -19.50
C GLY A 191 0.63 15.19 -19.30
N GLY A 192 0.96 15.55 -18.05
CA GLY A 192 1.83 16.67 -17.69
C GLY A 192 2.80 16.34 -16.56
N ASP A 193 3.97 16.97 -16.57
CA ASP A 193 5.04 16.78 -15.59
C ASP A 193 4.88 17.72 -14.38
N PRO A 194 5.27 17.29 -13.15
CA PRO A 194 6.16 16.17 -12.87
C PRO A 194 5.46 14.82 -12.59
N LEU A 195 6.09 13.75 -13.06
CA LEU A 195 5.74 12.35 -12.76
C LEU A 195 5.82 12.02 -11.27
N VAL A 196 4.77 11.39 -10.73
CA VAL A 196 4.73 10.93 -9.33
C VAL A 196 5.12 9.45 -9.26
N VAL A 197 6.05 9.10 -8.37
CA VAL A 197 6.47 7.71 -8.14
C VAL A 197 5.41 6.96 -7.34
N VAL A 198 4.89 5.86 -7.87
CA VAL A 198 3.89 5.01 -7.22
C VAL A 198 4.42 3.61 -6.89
N GLY A 199 5.52 3.20 -7.52
CA GLY A 199 6.27 2.00 -7.17
C GLY A 199 7.75 2.20 -7.44
N ASP A 200 8.62 1.74 -6.56
CA ASP A 200 10.08 1.87 -6.68
C ASP A 200 10.77 0.64 -6.08
N ASN A 201 12.02 0.39 -6.45
CA ASN A 201 12.80 -0.78 -6.05
C ASN A 201 12.05 -2.12 -6.26
N ILE A 202 11.25 -2.21 -7.33
CA ILE A 202 10.51 -3.44 -7.64
C ILE A 202 11.49 -4.42 -8.27
N THR A 203 11.82 -5.51 -7.58
CA THR A 203 12.81 -6.50 -8.06
C THR A 203 12.22 -7.56 -8.98
N GLY A 204 10.88 -7.70 -8.98
CA GLY A 204 10.15 -8.60 -9.86
C GLY A 204 9.64 -7.92 -11.14
N THR A 205 8.86 -8.66 -11.91
CA THR A 205 8.20 -8.17 -13.13
C THR A 205 6.70 -7.96 -12.97
N THR A 206 6.23 -7.88 -11.73
CA THR A 206 4.84 -7.60 -11.37
C THR A 206 4.78 -6.55 -10.27
N PHE A 207 3.71 -5.76 -10.26
CA PHE A 207 3.45 -4.79 -9.21
C PHE A 207 1.95 -4.58 -9.05
N SER A 208 1.49 -4.60 -7.80
CA SER A 208 0.10 -4.27 -7.47
C SER A 208 0.03 -2.89 -6.84
N LEU A 209 -0.55 -1.93 -7.57
CA LEU A 209 -0.91 -0.64 -7.01
C LEU A 209 -2.18 -0.80 -6.18
N GLN A 210 -2.09 -0.58 -4.88
CA GLN A 210 -3.18 -0.75 -3.92
C GLN A 210 -3.79 0.60 -3.53
N ASN A 211 -4.93 0.55 -2.83
CA ASN A 211 -5.58 1.71 -2.23
C ASN A 211 -5.92 2.83 -3.23
N VAL A 212 -6.21 2.47 -4.49
CA VAL A 212 -6.53 3.42 -5.56
C VAL A 212 -7.78 4.21 -5.17
N VAL A 213 -7.71 5.53 -5.30
CA VAL A 213 -8.87 6.42 -5.11
C VAL A 213 -9.67 6.41 -6.40
N LEU A 214 -10.89 5.89 -6.38
CA LEU A 214 -11.70 5.76 -7.59
C LEU A 214 -12.56 7.00 -7.83
N MET A 215 -13.13 7.59 -6.77
CA MET A 215 -13.97 8.79 -6.85
C MET A 215 -13.18 10.08 -6.59
N ASP A 216 -12.29 10.48 -7.50
CA ASP A 216 -11.62 11.79 -7.44
C ASP A 216 -11.33 12.33 -8.85
N THR A 217 -11.37 13.66 -9.04
CA THR A 217 -11.53 14.32 -10.35
C THR A 217 -10.46 13.97 -11.39
N ASN A 218 -9.27 13.50 -10.96
CA ASN A 218 -8.19 13.10 -11.85
C ASN A 218 -7.66 11.69 -11.57
N SER A 219 -8.12 11.03 -10.50
CA SER A 219 -7.44 9.83 -9.99
C SER A 219 -7.59 8.60 -10.88
N HIS A 220 -8.70 8.53 -11.61
CA HIS A 220 -9.06 7.48 -12.57
C HIS A 220 -8.59 7.82 -14.00
N LEU A 221 -7.96 8.99 -14.20
CA LEU A 221 -7.44 9.45 -15.49
C LEU A 221 -5.93 9.26 -15.64
N PHE A 222 -5.24 8.80 -14.61
CA PHE A 222 -3.78 8.67 -14.63
C PHE A 222 -3.29 7.65 -15.65
N ASN A 223 -2.24 8.02 -16.38
CA ASN A 223 -1.40 7.12 -17.14
C ASN A 223 -0.24 6.65 -16.27
N TYR A 224 0.15 5.39 -16.40
CA TYR A 224 1.26 4.77 -15.67
C TYR A 224 2.39 4.43 -16.62
N ARG A 225 3.63 4.68 -16.20
CA ARG A 225 4.85 4.44 -16.98
C ARG A 225 5.84 3.61 -16.19
N LEU A 226 6.56 2.72 -16.88
CA LEU A 226 7.57 1.84 -16.30
C LEU A 226 8.98 2.32 -16.68
N GLN A 227 9.90 2.26 -15.74
CA GLN A 227 11.33 2.46 -15.95
C GLN A 227 12.11 1.24 -15.47
N ALA A 228 13.12 0.86 -16.25
CA ALA A 228 14.08 -0.17 -15.89
C ALA A 228 15.33 0.48 -15.30
N CYS A 229 15.76 0.04 -14.12
CA CYS A 229 16.78 0.71 -13.35
C CYS A 229 17.88 -0.24 -12.90
N ASN A 230 19.09 0.31 -12.74
CA ASN A 230 20.19 -0.35 -12.06
C ASN A 230 21.01 0.66 -11.26
N VAL A 231 22.19 0.26 -10.79
CA VAL A 231 23.11 1.11 -10.03
C VAL A 231 23.54 2.38 -10.76
N SER A 232 23.49 2.39 -12.10
CA SER A 232 23.86 3.52 -12.94
C SER A 232 22.70 4.48 -13.21
N GLY A 233 21.47 4.11 -12.86
CA GLY A 233 20.27 4.93 -13.03
C GLY A 233 19.12 4.20 -13.71
N CYS A 234 18.08 4.97 -14.06
CA CYS A 234 16.86 4.47 -14.68
C CYS A 234 16.75 4.89 -16.15
N SER A 235 16.17 4.02 -16.97
CA SER A 235 15.75 4.35 -18.33
C SER A 235 14.76 5.51 -18.35
N ASN A 236 14.70 6.26 -19.45
CA ASN A 236 13.66 7.28 -19.63
C ASN A 236 12.26 6.64 -19.66
N PRO A 237 11.25 7.23 -18.99
CA PRO A 237 9.88 6.73 -19.02
C PRO A 237 9.25 7.09 -20.38
N LEU A 238 8.99 6.10 -21.22
CA LEU A 238 8.43 6.32 -22.56
C LEU A 238 6.93 6.64 -22.48
N ALA A 239 6.55 7.85 -22.89
CA ALA A 239 5.15 8.30 -22.90
C ALA A 239 4.27 7.47 -23.86
N THR A 240 4.83 6.96 -24.96
CA THR A 240 4.12 6.08 -25.92
C THR A 240 3.70 4.75 -25.31
N PHE A 241 4.34 4.34 -24.20
CA PHE A 241 4.07 3.10 -23.49
C PHE A 241 3.34 3.33 -22.16
N ALA A 242 2.74 4.50 -22.01
CA ALA A 242 1.91 4.80 -20.86
C ALA A 242 0.60 3.99 -20.92
N VAL A 243 0.20 3.42 -19.79
CA VAL A 243 -0.97 2.56 -19.66
C VAL A 243 -2.01 3.26 -18.81
N LYS A 244 -3.27 3.25 -19.25
CA LYS A 244 -4.39 3.79 -18.48
C LYS A 244 -5.31 2.65 -18.01
N PRO A 245 -5.21 2.20 -16.74
CA PRO A 245 -6.14 1.25 -16.17
C PRO A 245 -7.58 1.75 -16.20
N ASN A 246 -8.54 0.84 -16.38
CA ASN A 246 -9.96 1.15 -16.25
C ASN A 246 -10.36 1.11 -14.78
N ALA A 247 -10.65 2.28 -14.19
CA ALA A 247 -11.01 2.38 -12.78
C ALA A 247 -12.31 1.61 -12.42
N ASN A 248 -13.23 1.44 -13.37
CA ASN A 248 -14.48 0.70 -13.14
C ASN A 248 -14.23 -0.78 -12.83
N ASP A 249 -13.17 -1.36 -13.39
CA ASP A 249 -12.81 -2.75 -13.12
C ASP A 249 -12.24 -2.93 -11.69
N ALA A 250 -11.69 -1.86 -11.10
CA ALA A 250 -11.21 -1.84 -9.72
C ALA A 250 -12.30 -1.55 -8.67
N ILE A 251 -13.55 -1.24 -9.04
CA ILE A 251 -14.63 -1.08 -8.06
C ILE A 251 -14.80 -2.40 -7.29
N GLY A 252 -14.87 -2.33 -5.97
CA GLY A 252 -15.20 -3.49 -5.16
C GLY A 252 -16.66 -3.88 -5.33
N TYR A 253 -16.91 -5.16 -5.54
CA TYR A 253 -18.25 -5.73 -5.62
C TYR A 253 -18.32 -6.90 -4.65
N LEU A 254 -19.10 -6.75 -3.59
CA LEU A 254 -19.18 -7.69 -2.49
C LEU A 254 -20.58 -8.26 -2.41
N LYS A 255 -20.63 -9.59 -2.39
CA LYS A 255 -21.82 -10.40 -2.28
C LYS A 255 -21.72 -11.29 -1.03
N PRO A 256 -22.84 -11.83 -0.54
CA PRO A 256 -22.82 -12.79 0.56
C PRO A 256 -21.79 -13.91 0.31
N SER A 257 -21.02 -14.25 1.33
CA SER A 257 -19.93 -15.25 1.24
C SER A 257 -20.40 -16.66 0.85
N THR A 258 -21.68 -16.96 1.02
CA THR A 258 -22.29 -18.26 0.68
C THR A 258 -23.49 -18.05 -0.24
N GLY A 259 -23.80 -19.06 -1.07
CA GLY A 259 -24.96 -19.04 -1.97
C GLY A 259 -26.22 -18.57 -1.25
N SER A 260 -26.94 -17.64 -1.90
CA SER A 260 -28.03 -16.89 -1.27
C SER A 260 -29.40 -17.36 -1.76
N MET A 261 -30.36 -17.34 -0.84
CA MET A 261 -31.79 -17.33 -1.17
C MET A 261 -32.13 -15.98 -1.83
N SER A 262 -33.23 -15.91 -2.58
CA SER A 262 -33.80 -14.64 -3.01
C SER A 262 -34.13 -13.75 -1.79
N SER A 263 -34.02 -12.43 -1.97
CA SER A 263 -34.46 -11.38 -1.06
C SER A 263 -33.71 -11.38 0.28
N LEU A 264 -32.37 -11.34 0.22
CA LEU A 264 -31.49 -11.15 1.39
C LEU A 264 -31.16 -9.68 1.67
N GLN A 265 -31.42 -8.77 0.74
CA GLN A 265 -31.18 -7.34 0.89
C GLN A 265 -29.76 -7.02 1.38
N TYR A 266 -28.77 -7.78 0.91
CA TYR A 266 -27.37 -7.59 1.31
C TYR A 266 -26.91 -6.16 1.00
N GLY A 267 -26.27 -5.49 1.95
CA GLY A 267 -25.98 -4.06 1.82
C GLY A 267 -27.11 -3.13 2.26
N GLN A 268 -28.20 -3.63 2.86
CA GLN A 268 -29.20 -2.77 3.51
C GLN A 268 -28.58 -1.77 4.50
N SER A 269 -27.48 -2.17 5.15
CA SER A 269 -26.63 -1.34 5.99
C SER A 269 -25.17 -1.71 5.75
N VAL A 270 -24.31 -0.70 5.65
CA VAL A 270 -22.86 -0.86 5.51
C VAL A 270 -22.15 0.05 6.51
N ALA A 271 -21.04 -0.42 7.07
CA ALA A 271 -20.18 0.37 7.95
C ALA A 271 -18.71 0.16 7.58
N LEU A 272 -18.04 1.24 7.18
CA LEU A 272 -16.61 1.27 6.88
C LEU A 272 -15.89 1.94 8.05
N SER A 273 -14.83 1.30 8.51
CA SER A 273 -13.96 1.82 9.56
C SER A 273 -13.25 3.11 9.14
N LYS A 274 -13.00 4.00 10.12
CA LYS A 274 -12.36 5.29 9.89
C LYS A 274 -10.87 5.18 9.49
N ASP A 275 -10.25 4.01 9.57
CA ASP A 275 -8.93 3.71 8.96
C ASP A 275 -9.00 3.12 7.53
N GLY A 276 -10.21 2.78 7.06
CA GLY A 276 -10.46 2.23 5.72
C GLY A 276 -10.12 0.75 5.54
N ASN A 277 -9.79 0.02 6.61
CA ASN A 277 -9.32 -1.37 6.53
C ASN A 277 -10.36 -2.43 6.87
N TRP A 278 -11.51 -2.04 7.41
CA TRP A 278 -12.59 -2.94 7.80
C TRP A 278 -13.94 -2.48 7.26
N LEU A 279 -14.67 -3.41 6.66
CA LEU A 279 -16.02 -3.21 6.16
C LEU A 279 -16.93 -4.24 6.80
N VAL A 280 -18.08 -3.78 7.30
CA VAL A 280 -19.17 -4.62 7.80
C VAL A 280 -20.37 -4.42 6.91
N VAL A 281 -20.99 -5.51 6.46
CA VAL A 281 -22.17 -5.50 5.59
C VAL A 281 -23.27 -6.34 6.22
N ALA A 282 -24.46 -5.77 6.35
CA ALA A 282 -25.63 -6.49 6.85
C ALA A 282 -26.44 -7.14 5.72
N ALA A 283 -27.08 -8.25 6.05
CA ALA A 283 -28.12 -8.90 5.25
C ALA A 283 -29.31 -9.25 6.15
N SER A 284 -30.50 -9.27 5.56
CA SER A 284 -31.72 -9.72 6.21
C SER A 284 -32.51 -10.61 5.26
N SER A 285 -32.80 -11.84 5.66
CA SER A 285 -33.68 -12.72 4.86
C SER A 285 -35.12 -12.20 4.82
N VAL A 286 -35.95 -12.81 3.97
CA VAL A 286 -37.41 -12.58 3.88
C VAL A 286 -38.16 -12.75 5.21
N PHE A 287 -37.60 -13.53 6.14
CA PHE A 287 -38.16 -13.71 7.49
C PHE A 287 -37.61 -12.71 8.51
N HIS A 288 -36.82 -11.74 8.04
CA HIS A 288 -36.13 -10.75 8.86
C HIS A 288 -35.16 -11.36 9.89
N VAL A 289 -34.67 -12.58 9.62
CA VAL A 289 -33.51 -13.17 10.29
C VAL A 289 -32.27 -12.63 9.61
N GLY A 290 -31.50 -11.80 10.31
CA GLY A 290 -30.34 -11.12 9.76
C GLY A 290 -28.99 -11.70 10.17
N PHE A 291 -27.95 -11.27 9.47
CA PHE A 291 -26.55 -11.53 9.78
C PHE A 291 -25.69 -10.36 9.30
N ILE A 292 -24.46 -10.29 9.82
CA ILE A 292 -23.44 -9.37 9.31
C ILE A 292 -22.25 -10.17 8.78
N GLU A 293 -21.61 -9.68 7.74
CA GLU A 293 -20.32 -10.16 7.27
C GLU A 293 -19.25 -9.10 7.46
N ILE A 294 -18.07 -9.56 7.87
CA ILE A 294 -16.92 -8.72 8.15
C ILE A 294 -15.85 -9.01 7.11
N TYR A 295 -15.31 -7.94 6.54
CA TYR A 295 -14.21 -7.98 5.60
C TYR A 295 -13.07 -7.12 6.12
N SER A 296 -11.84 -7.56 5.89
CA SER A 296 -10.65 -6.78 6.21
C SER A 296 -9.75 -6.58 4.99
N ARG A 297 -9.00 -5.48 4.97
CA ARG A 297 -8.02 -5.14 3.95
C ARG A 297 -6.61 -5.42 4.46
N ARG A 298 -5.99 -6.51 4.01
CA ARG A 298 -4.62 -6.89 4.40
C ARG A 298 -3.71 -6.85 3.19
N SER A 299 -2.56 -6.18 3.32
CA SER A 299 -1.61 -5.97 2.22
C SER A 299 -2.28 -5.41 0.95
N GLY A 300 -3.29 -4.54 1.13
CA GLY A 300 -4.06 -3.93 0.06
C GLY A 300 -5.18 -4.79 -0.54
N GLN A 301 -5.29 -6.07 -0.18
CA GLN A 301 -6.35 -6.95 -0.68
C GLN A 301 -7.49 -7.09 0.34
N TRP A 302 -8.73 -6.98 -0.14
CA TRP A 302 -9.91 -7.23 0.67
C TRP A 302 -10.18 -8.73 0.77
N ALA A 303 -10.47 -9.21 1.97
CA ALA A 303 -10.79 -10.61 2.23
C ALA A 303 -11.98 -10.72 3.19
N PHE A 304 -12.78 -11.77 3.00
CA PHE A 304 -13.82 -12.15 3.96
C PHE A 304 -13.18 -12.71 5.22
N GLU A 305 -13.62 -12.24 6.39
CA GLU A 305 -13.14 -12.68 7.69
C GLU A 305 -14.10 -13.69 8.32
N THR A 306 -15.34 -13.27 8.55
CA THR A 306 -16.34 -14.09 9.22
C THR A 306 -17.75 -13.53 9.03
N ARG A 307 -18.74 -14.35 9.38
CA ARG A 307 -20.16 -14.00 9.48
C ARG A 307 -20.59 -14.07 10.95
N LEU A 308 -21.24 -13.03 11.46
CA LEU A 308 -21.78 -12.98 12.83
C LEU A 308 -23.31 -12.87 12.83
N LYS A 309 -23.91 -13.39 13.91
CA LYS A 309 -25.34 -13.34 14.22
C LYS A 309 -25.52 -13.01 15.70
N ALA A 310 -26.68 -12.47 16.07
CA ALA A 310 -27.06 -12.43 17.48
C ALA A 310 -27.21 -13.86 18.03
N SER A 311 -26.76 -14.07 19.25
CA SER A 311 -26.82 -15.38 19.92
C SER A 311 -28.25 -15.91 20.19
N ASN A 312 -29.25 -15.05 20.10
CA ASN A 312 -30.70 -15.33 20.24
C ASN A 312 -31.47 -14.91 18.97
N SER A 313 -30.87 -15.04 17.79
CA SER A 313 -31.49 -14.59 16.53
C SER A 313 -32.82 -15.32 16.23
N GLU A 314 -33.92 -14.58 16.19
CA GLU A 314 -35.26 -15.06 15.84
C GLU A 314 -35.81 -14.39 14.57
N SER A 315 -36.91 -14.93 14.03
CA SER A 315 -37.61 -14.34 12.89
C SER A 315 -38.23 -13.01 13.30
N GLY A 316 -38.00 -11.96 12.51
CA GLY A 316 -38.52 -10.63 12.83
C GLY A 316 -37.56 -9.73 13.60
N ASP A 317 -36.44 -10.24 14.12
CA ASP A 317 -35.54 -9.43 14.97
C ASP A 317 -34.80 -8.32 14.21
N ASN A 318 -34.69 -8.43 12.89
CA ASN A 318 -34.02 -7.46 12.02
C ASN A 318 -32.57 -7.18 12.45
N PHE A 319 -31.83 -8.21 12.91
CA PHE A 319 -30.41 -8.07 13.21
C PHE A 319 -29.63 -7.53 12.00
N GLY A 320 -28.84 -6.48 12.18
CA GLY A 320 -28.18 -5.76 11.08
C GLY A 320 -29.04 -4.64 10.48
N SER A 321 -30.11 -4.20 11.15
CA SER A 321 -30.91 -3.03 10.73
C SER A 321 -30.11 -1.72 10.75
N SER A 322 -29.10 -1.64 11.62
CA SER A 322 -28.11 -0.56 11.64
C SER A 322 -26.73 -1.09 12.06
N LEU A 323 -25.68 -0.44 11.58
CA LEU A 323 -24.29 -0.82 11.84
C LEU A 323 -23.44 0.38 12.23
N SER A 324 -22.50 0.16 13.14
CA SER A 324 -21.40 1.08 13.42
C SER A 324 -20.14 0.29 13.77
N VAL A 325 -18.98 0.80 13.38
CA VAL A 325 -17.68 0.12 13.56
C VAL A 325 -16.63 1.11 14.06
N SER A 326 -15.75 0.66 14.96
CA SER A 326 -14.64 1.47 15.48
C SER A 326 -13.61 1.76 14.38
N LYS A 327 -12.74 2.75 14.62
CA LYS A 327 -11.72 3.18 13.65
C LYS A 327 -10.81 2.05 13.20
N ASP A 328 -10.49 1.12 14.10
CA ASP A 328 -9.59 -0.02 13.89
C ASP A 328 -10.32 -1.33 13.57
N GLY A 329 -11.66 -1.28 13.46
CA GLY A 329 -12.50 -2.46 13.24
C GLY A 329 -12.44 -3.51 14.35
N SER A 330 -12.07 -3.15 15.58
CA SER A 330 -12.05 -4.08 16.71
C SER A 330 -13.40 -4.20 17.43
N THR A 331 -14.27 -3.19 17.32
CA THR A 331 -15.60 -3.16 17.94
C THR A 331 -16.67 -2.88 16.89
N ILE A 332 -17.72 -3.69 16.87
CA ILE A 332 -18.88 -3.53 16.00
C ILE A 332 -20.14 -3.45 16.85
N LEU A 333 -20.97 -2.45 16.58
CA LEU A 333 -22.28 -2.27 17.18
C LEU A 333 -23.34 -2.57 16.12
N VAL A 334 -24.24 -3.50 16.43
CA VAL A 334 -25.26 -4.00 15.49
C VAL A 334 -26.65 -3.83 16.08
N GLY A 335 -27.53 -3.15 15.36
CA GLY A 335 -28.94 -3.02 15.72
C GLY A 335 -29.77 -4.25 15.39
N ALA A 336 -30.77 -4.55 16.22
CA ALA A 336 -31.81 -5.55 15.98
C ALA A 336 -33.16 -4.96 16.40
N SER A 337 -33.72 -4.14 15.51
CA SER A 337 -34.86 -3.28 15.84
C SER A 337 -36.17 -4.03 16.09
N GLY A 338 -36.28 -5.29 15.68
CA GLY A 338 -37.48 -6.10 15.94
C GLY A 338 -37.36 -7.04 17.14
N GLU A 339 -36.20 -7.10 17.78
CA GLU A 339 -35.99 -7.99 18.93
C GLU A 339 -36.96 -7.66 20.07
N SER A 340 -37.53 -8.68 20.69
CA SER A 340 -38.53 -8.52 21.76
C SER A 340 -37.92 -8.98 23.08
N SER A 341 -38.02 -8.17 24.13
CA SER A 341 -37.64 -8.53 25.51
C SER A 341 -38.01 -7.42 26.50
N SER A 342 -38.38 -7.76 27.73
CA SER A 342 -38.55 -6.80 28.83
C SER A 342 -37.22 -6.30 29.42
N ALA A 343 -36.08 -6.82 28.96
CA ALA A 343 -34.76 -6.41 29.40
C ALA A 343 -34.52 -4.90 29.25
N THR A 344 -33.70 -4.35 30.15
CA THR A 344 -33.31 -2.93 30.15
C THR A 344 -31.80 -2.79 30.29
N LYS A 345 -31.26 -1.68 29.78
CA LYS A 345 -29.84 -1.30 29.89
C LYS A 345 -28.88 -2.33 29.29
N VAL A 346 -28.20 -3.15 30.08
CA VAL A 346 -27.14 -4.05 29.61
C VAL A 346 -27.33 -5.45 30.21
N GLY A 347 -27.30 -6.49 29.37
CA GLY A 347 -27.16 -7.88 29.80
C GLY A 347 -28.40 -8.50 30.47
N GLY A 348 -29.60 -8.05 30.11
CA GLY A 348 -30.85 -8.71 30.53
C GLY A 348 -31.12 -10.03 29.83
N ASP A 349 -32.26 -10.65 30.13
CA ASP A 349 -32.68 -11.92 29.52
C ASP A 349 -33.06 -11.72 28.04
N LYS A 350 -32.20 -12.23 27.16
CA LYS A 350 -32.36 -12.19 25.70
C LYS A 350 -33.27 -13.30 25.14
N THR A 351 -33.75 -14.20 26.00
CA THR A 351 -34.71 -15.26 25.61
C THR A 351 -36.15 -14.88 25.94
N ASP A 352 -36.33 -13.81 26.73
CA ASP A 352 -37.62 -13.21 27.01
C ASP A 352 -38.15 -12.51 25.76
N ASN A 353 -39.41 -12.76 25.40
CA ASN A 353 -40.11 -12.16 24.26
C ASN A 353 -41.37 -11.36 24.66
N THR A 354 -41.49 -10.97 25.94
CA THR A 354 -42.72 -10.39 26.51
C THR A 354 -43.03 -8.95 26.09
N VAL A 355 -42.03 -8.15 25.69
CA VAL A 355 -42.23 -6.78 25.18
C VAL A 355 -41.88 -6.73 23.69
N LEU A 356 -42.92 -6.88 22.88
CA LEU A 356 -42.86 -6.98 21.42
C LEU A 356 -42.14 -5.78 20.78
N GLU A 357 -41.17 -6.08 19.90
CA GLU A 357 -40.40 -5.10 19.11
C GLU A 357 -39.86 -3.93 19.95
N SER A 358 -39.48 -4.20 21.21
CA SER A 358 -38.78 -3.22 22.04
C SER A 358 -37.40 -2.89 21.47
N GLY A 359 -36.80 -3.82 20.74
CA GLY A 359 -35.56 -3.73 19.99
C GLY A 359 -34.31 -3.85 20.85
N ALA A 360 -33.18 -4.22 20.25
CA ALA A 360 -31.90 -4.41 20.92
C ALA A 360 -30.73 -3.90 20.09
N ALA A 361 -29.55 -3.76 20.71
CA ALA A 361 -28.29 -3.68 20.00
C ALA A 361 -27.24 -4.62 20.61
N TYR A 362 -26.36 -5.15 19.78
CA TYR A 362 -25.35 -6.13 20.16
C TYR A 362 -23.97 -5.55 19.92
N VAL A 363 -23.06 -5.75 20.87
CA VAL A 363 -21.65 -5.36 20.72
C VAL A 363 -20.82 -6.61 20.47
N PHE A 364 -20.10 -6.60 19.36
CA PHE A 364 -19.10 -7.62 19.03
C PHE A 364 -17.71 -7.03 19.13
N GLU A 365 -16.80 -7.77 19.77
CA GLU A 365 -15.41 -7.36 19.91
C GLU A 365 -14.46 -8.43 19.39
N ARG A 366 -13.40 -7.97 18.74
CA ARG A 366 -12.36 -8.82 18.17
C ARG A 366 -11.22 -9.00 19.16
N THR A 367 -10.90 -10.26 19.48
CA THR A 367 -9.68 -10.63 20.20
C THR A 367 -8.83 -11.53 19.30
N GLY A 368 -7.69 -11.00 18.84
CA GLY A 368 -6.88 -11.68 17.81
C GLY A 368 -7.66 -11.82 16.50
N THR A 369 -7.94 -13.06 16.09
CA THR A 369 -8.74 -13.38 14.89
C THR A 369 -10.18 -13.81 15.23
N SER A 370 -10.54 -13.87 16.51
CA SER A 370 -11.86 -14.32 16.97
C SER A 370 -12.75 -13.14 17.32
N TRP A 371 -14.05 -13.31 17.12
CA TRP A 371 -15.09 -12.35 17.48
C TRP A 371 -15.99 -12.94 18.56
N ALA A 372 -16.37 -12.11 19.53
CA ALA A 372 -17.32 -12.50 20.57
C ALA A 372 -18.40 -11.42 20.72
N GLU A 373 -19.64 -11.85 20.93
CA GLU A 373 -20.71 -10.99 21.44
C GLU A 373 -20.39 -10.69 22.92
N VAL A 374 -20.08 -9.43 23.25
CA VAL A 374 -19.67 -9.03 24.62
C VAL A 374 -20.73 -8.23 25.37
N ALA A 375 -21.74 -7.71 24.67
CA ALA A 375 -22.84 -7.01 25.30
C ALA A 375 -24.14 -7.09 24.47
N TYR A 376 -25.25 -7.14 25.21
CA TYR A 376 -26.62 -6.98 24.73
C TYR A 376 -27.18 -5.71 25.38
N LEU A 377 -27.52 -4.73 24.55
CA LEU A 377 -27.91 -3.37 24.94
C LEU A 377 -29.40 -3.15 24.69
N LYS A 378 -30.09 -2.54 25.66
CA LYS A 378 -31.52 -2.27 25.66
C LYS A 378 -31.79 -0.89 26.22
N ALA A 379 -32.85 -0.24 25.76
CA ALA A 379 -33.33 1.03 26.30
C ALA A 379 -33.41 1.01 27.84
N ALA A 380 -33.35 2.20 28.45
CA ALA A 380 -33.46 2.35 29.91
C ALA A 380 -34.80 1.86 30.46
N THR A 381 -35.83 1.90 29.62
CA THR A 381 -37.18 1.38 29.85
C THR A 381 -37.57 0.57 28.62
N SER A 382 -38.09 -0.64 28.80
CA SER A 382 -38.58 -1.43 27.66
C SER A 382 -39.99 -0.99 27.29
N THR A 383 -40.17 -0.52 26.05
CA THR A 383 -41.46 -0.07 25.53
C THR A 383 -41.80 -0.86 24.27
N GLN A 384 -43.07 -1.29 24.15
CA GLN A 384 -43.54 -2.01 22.97
C GLN A 384 -43.39 -1.16 21.71
N GLN A 385 -42.92 -1.76 20.61
CA GLN A 385 -42.71 -1.11 19.31
C GLN A 385 -41.76 0.10 19.33
N GLU A 386 -40.93 0.24 20.38
CA GLU A 386 -39.90 1.26 20.43
C GLU A 386 -38.82 1.05 19.36
N LYS A 387 -38.62 -0.19 18.90
CA LYS A 387 -37.65 -0.55 17.87
C LYS A 387 -36.22 -0.07 18.18
N PHE A 388 -35.83 -0.12 19.45
CA PHE A 388 -34.48 0.24 19.88
C PHE A 388 -33.43 -0.51 19.04
N GLY A 389 -32.34 0.15 18.64
CA GLY A 389 -31.39 -0.42 17.68
C GLY A 389 -31.75 -0.17 16.21
N SER A 390 -32.80 0.58 15.90
CA SER A 390 -33.03 1.04 14.52
C SER A 390 -31.91 1.95 14.02
N VAL A 391 -31.23 2.66 14.93
CA VAL A 391 -30.04 3.46 14.63
C VAL A 391 -29.00 3.35 15.72
N THR A 392 -27.74 3.26 15.29
CA THR A 392 -26.56 3.14 16.15
C THR A 392 -25.49 4.14 15.74
N ALA A 393 -24.66 4.55 16.69
CA ALA A 393 -23.42 5.29 16.44
C ALA A 393 -22.34 4.87 17.46
N LEU A 394 -21.09 4.76 17.04
CA LEU A 394 -19.97 4.29 17.86
C LEU A 394 -18.79 5.26 17.75
N SER A 395 -18.13 5.55 18.87
CA SER A 395 -16.90 6.36 18.91
C SER A 395 -15.74 5.67 18.18
N ALA A 396 -14.73 6.44 17.79
CA ALA A 396 -13.61 5.92 17.01
C ALA A 396 -12.79 4.87 17.77
N ASP A 397 -12.68 5.01 19.10
CA ASP A 397 -12.02 4.04 19.98
C ASP A 397 -12.90 2.84 20.35
N GLY A 398 -14.16 2.81 19.91
CA GLY A 398 -15.11 1.75 20.23
C GLY A 398 -15.62 1.73 21.68
N SER A 399 -15.35 2.77 22.48
CA SER A 399 -15.69 2.77 23.91
C SER A 399 -17.05 3.40 24.25
N ILE A 400 -17.62 4.22 23.37
CA ILE A 400 -18.90 4.91 23.56
C ILE A 400 -19.87 4.52 22.45
N ALA A 401 -21.02 3.98 22.84
CA ALA A 401 -22.09 3.59 21.95
C ALA A 401 -23.35 4.42 22.21
N TRP A 402 -23.98 4.87 21.13
CA TRP A 402 -25.27 5.56 21.13
C TRP A 402 -26.27 4.76 20.33
N VAL A 403 -27.45 4.56 20.89
CA VAL A 403 -28.51 3.73 20.29
C VAL A 403 -29.87 4.30 20.63
N ALA A 404 -30.83 4.21 19.70
CA ALA A 404 -32.24 4.03 20.04
C ALA A 404 -33.06 3.59 18.81
N GLY A 405 -34.37 3.86 18.85
CA GLY A 405 -35.34 3.53 17.84
C GLY A 405 -36.38 4.63 17.68
N ASN A 406 -37.63 4.23 17.47
CA ASN A 406 -38.79 5.10 17.28
C ASN A 406 -39.26 5.80 18.57
N GLY A 407 -38.76 5.40 19.74
CA GLY A 407 -39.01 6.09 21.02
C GLY A 407 -38.53 7.55 21.03
N SER A 408 -38.91 8.29 22.07
CA SER A 408 -38.59 9.71 22.25
C SER A 408 -37.28 9.97 22.99
N SER A 409 -36.33 9.05 22.91
CA SER A 409 -35.04 9.18 23.58
C SER A 409 -33.88 8.55 22.81
N VAL A 410 -32.66 8.95 23.17
CA VAL A 410 -31.40 8.35 22.75
C VAL A 410 -30.62 7.89 23.98
N HIS A 411 -29.99 6.72 23.91
CA HIS A 411 -29.33 6.08 25.05
C HIS A 411 -27.84 5.92 24.83
N GLY A 412 -27.05 6.25 25.86
CA GLY A 412 -25.60 6.19 25.87
C GLY A 412 -25.07 5.04 26.74
N TYR A 413 -24.12 4.30 26.17
CA TYR A 413 -23.40 3.22 26.82
C TYR A 413 -21.91 3.48 26.73
N ARG A 414 -21.17 3.10 27.77
CA ARG A 414 -19.72 3.24 27.82
C ARG A 414 -19.06 1.95 28.29
N LYS A 415 -17.92 1.65 27.69
CA LYS A 415 -17.02 0.57 28.08
C LYS A 415 -15.95 1.11 29.02
N LEU A 416 -15.89 0.56 30.22
CA LEU A 416 -14.83 0.86 31.20
C LEU A 416 -14.20 -0.45 31.67
N ALA A 417 -12.88 -0.54 31.61
CA ALA A 417 -12.11 -1.72 32.02
C ALA A 417 -12.64 -3.05 31.42
N GLY A 418 -13.09 -3.02 30.16
CA GLY A 418 -13.62 -4.21 29.47
C GLY A 418 -15.12 -4.42 29.59
N THR A 419 -15.83 -3.68 30.44
CA THR A 419 -17.26 -3.89 30.72
C THR A 419 -18.12 -2.75 30.20
N TRP A 420 -19.18 -3.10 29.46
CA TRP A 420 -20.20 -2.17 28.98
C TRP A 420 -21.20 -1.81 30.08
N SER A 421 -21.51 -0.53 30.19
CA SER A 421 -22.48 0.00 31.16
C SER A 421 -23.31 1.11 30.53
N TYR A 422 -24.59 1.18 30.90
CA TYR A 422 -25.45 2.32 30.60
C TYR A 422 -25.01 3.53 31.43
N PHE A 423 -24.88 4.72 30.83
CA PHE A 423 -24.52 5.92 31.58
C PHE A 423 -25.58 7.02 31.56
N ASP A 424 -26.28 7.26 30.45
CA ASP A 424 -27.27 8.35 30.36
C ASP A 424 -28.24 8.18 29.19
N SER A 425 -29.30 8.98 29.15
CA SER A 425 -30.19 9.17 28.01
C SER A 425 -30.61 10.62 27.86
N ALA A 426 -30.86 11.05 26.62
CA ALA A 426 -31.47 12.35 26.35
C ALA A 426 -32.82 12.18 25.66
N SER A 427 -33.81 12.97 26.09
CA SER A 427 -35.10 13.06 25.40
C SER A 427 -34.94 13.81 24.08
N THR A 428 -35.52 13.28 23.02
CA THR A 428 -35.61 13.93 21.70
C THR A 428 -36.90 14.73 21.55
N SER A 429 -37.72 14.85 22.60
CA SER A 429 -39.03 15.53 22.68
C SER A 429 -40.16 14.97 21.80
N ILE A 430 -39.85 14.28 20.69
CA ILE A 430 -40.82 13.56 19.85
C ILE A 430 -40.35 12.13 19.54
N PRO A 431 -41.27 11.17 19.34
CA PRO A 431 -40.98 9.87 18.76
C PRO A 431 -40.36 10.02 17.37
N GLY A 432 -39.37 9.19 17.03
CA GLY A 432 -38.51 9.41 15.86
C GLY A 432 -38.51 8.27 14.86
N GLU A 433 -39.63 7.98 14.22
CA GLU A 433 -39.60 7.11 13.04
C GLU A 433 -38.70 7.74 11.95
N GLY A 434 -37.77 6.95 11.40
CA GLY A 434 -36.83 7.40 10.37
C GLY A 434 -35.73 8.36 10.85
N ARG A 435 -35.51 8.49 12.17
CA ARG A 435 -34.41 9.29 12.76
C ARG A 435 -33.01 8.74 12.42
N SER A 436 -31.96 9.56 12.56
CA SER A 436 -30.58 9.18 12.20
C SER A 436 -29.51 9.52 13.26
N LEU A 437 -28.52 8.61 13.38
CA LEU A 437 -27.27 8.53 14.15
C LEU A 437 -25.97 9.14 13.59
N ALA A 438 -25.27 10.08 14.24
CA ALA A 438 -23.82 10.25 14.02
C ALA A 438 -23.08 10.79 15.25
N VAL A 439 -21.87 10.29 15.54
CA VAL A 439 -21.08 10.69 16.71
C VAL A 439 -19.64 11.08 16.35
N SER A 440 -19.08 12.06 17.05
CA SER A 440 -17.67 12.47 16.97
C SER A 440 -16.72 11.34 17.37
N ASP A 441 -15.44 11.44 16.99
CA ASP A 441 -14.44 10.38 17.23
C ASP A 441 -14.23 10.10 18.72
N ASP A 442 -14.43 11.10 19.59
CA ASP A 442 -14.36 10.98 21.06
C ASP A 442 -15.67 10.48 21.72
N GLY A 443 -16.74 10.28 20.94
CA GLY A 443 -18.04 9.83 21.44
C GLY A 443 -18.87 10.89 22.18
N ALA A 444 -18.33 12.10 22.39
CA ALA A 444 -18.92 13.10 23.28
C ALA A 444 -19.91 14.04 22.60
N THR A 445 -19.88 14.16 21.27
CA THR A 445 -20.80 14.99 20.48
C THR A 445 -21.64 14.09 19.57
N LEU A 446 -22.95 14.05 19.83
CA LEU A 446 -23.92 13.25 19.07
C LEU A 446 -24.82 14.18 18.25
N ALA A 447 -24.87 13.95 16.94
CA ALA A 447 -25.90 14.49 16.07
C ALA A 447 -27.06 13.50 15.97
N VAL A 448 -28.28 14.01 16.17
CA VAL A 448 -29.53 13.26 16.11
C VAL A 448 -30.45 13.90 15.08
N GLY A 449 -30.61 13.27 13.93
CA GLY A 449 -31.55 13.72 12.92
C GLY A 449 -32.98 13.32 13.27
N MET A 450 -33.92 14.28 13.19
CA MET A 450 -35.33 14.12 13.53
C MET A 450 -36.21 14.60 12.38
N PRO A 451 -36.34 13.80 11.30
CA PRO A 451 -36.97 14.26 10.05
C PRO A 451 -38.48 14.52 10.16
N LEU A 452 -39.15 13.98 11.19
CA LEU A 452 -40.57 14.19 11.42
C LEU A 452 -40.85 15.40 12.33
N ASP A 453 -39.82 16.02 12.89
CA ASP A 453 -39.98 17.21 13.72
C ASP A 453 -40.57 18.37 12.91
N SER A 454 -41.31 19.21 13.60
CA SER A 454 -42.10 20.28 13.00
C SER A 454 -41.71 21.62 13.57
N THR A 455 -41.64 22.63 12.70
CA THR A 455 -41.71 24.02 13.15
C THR A 455 -43.17 24.50 13.08
N PRO A 456 -43.56 25.55 13.82
CA PRO A 456 -44.94 26.03 13.84
C PRO A 456 -45.54 26.28 12.45
N ASN A 457 -44.72 26.67 11.48
CA ASN A 457 -45.15 27.04 10.12
C ASN A 457 -44.74 26.02 9.05
N ALA A 458 -44.00 24.96 9.42
CA ALA A 458 -43.57 23.93 8.48
C ALA A 458 -43.63 22.54 9.15
N PRO A 459 -44.78 21.87 9.09
CA PRO A 459 -44.94 20.51 9.60
C PRO A 459 -43.96 19.55 8.92
N SER A 460 -43.35 18.65 9.70
CA SER A 460 -42.40 17.66 9.18
C SER A 460 -41.24 18.28 8.38
N SER A 461 -40.85 19.52 8.66
CA SER A 461 -39.66 20.13 8.05
C SER A 461 -38.37 19.43 8.50
N GLY A 462 -38.39 18.83 9.69
CA GLY A 462 -37.27 18.15 10.32
C GLY A 462 -36.34 19.09 11.10
N THR A 463 -35.54 18.50 11.98
CA THR A 463 -34.57 19.15 12.88
C THR A 463 -33.36 18.23 13.07
N VAL A 464 -32.18 18.78 13.38
CA VAL A 464 -31.06 18.00 13.94
C VAL A 464 -30.77 18.49 15.36
N LEU A 465 -30.77 17.59 16.34
CA LEU A 465 -30.26 17.90 17.68
C LEU A 465 -28.77 17.62 17.73
N VAL A 466 -27.99 18.54 18.31
CA VAL A 466 -26.60 18.24 18.69
C VAL A 466 -26.53 18.19 20.19
N LEU A 467 -26.17 17.03 20.71
CA LEU A 467 -26.11 16.76 22.12
C LEU A 467 -24.64 16.57 22.49
N LYS A 468 -24.15 17.35 23.46
CA LYS A 468 -22.75 17.35 23.89
C LYS A 468 -22.65 16.91 25.34
N TRP A 469 -21.79 15.93 25.61
CA TRP A 469 -21.55 15.41 26.95
C TRP A 469 -20.18 15.80 27.46
N THR A 470 -20.13 16.07 28.77
CA THR A 470 -18.92 15.84 29.56
C THR A 470 -19.12 14.47 30.21
N ILE A 471 -18.80 13.40 29.47
CA ILE A 471 -19.23 12.04 29.78
C ILE A 471 -18.98 11.72 31.27
N PRO A 472 -20.01 11.31 32.05
CA PRO A 472 -21.32 10.84 31.58
C PRO A 472 -22.43 11.90 31.53
N THR A 473 -22.19 13.17 31.83
CA THR A 473 -23.26 14.17 31.97
C THR A 473 -23.51 14.96 30.69
N LEU A 474 -24.79 15.06 30.28
CA LEU A 474 -25.19 15.96 29.20
C LEU A 474 -24.89 17.40 29.61
N SER A 475 -24.04 18.08 28.85
CA SER A 475 -23.60 19.45 29.16
C SER A 475 -24.29 20.50 28.30
N LYS A 476 -24.66 20.17 27.06
CA LYS A 476 -25.31 21.13 26.15
C LYS A 476 -26.14 20.46 25.07
N THR A 477 -27.23 21.11 24.69
CA THR A 477 -28.08 20.74 23.55
C THR A 477 -28.20 21.92 22.59
N TYR A 478 -28.03 21.65 21.29
CA TYR A 478 -28.30 22.58 20.20
C TYR A 478 -29.45 22.03 19.34
N VAL A 479 -30.23 22.92 18.76
CA VAL A 479 -31.36 22.59 17.88
C VAL A 479 -31.11 23.24 16.53
N LEU A 480 -30.76 22.44 15.53
CA LEU A 480 -30.40 22.90 14.19
C LEU A 480 -31.58 22.74 13.24
N LYS A 481 -31.86 23.81 12.48
CA LYS A 481 -32.97 23.89 11.53
C LYS A 481 -32.49 24.54 10.25
N GLU A 482 -33.19 24.29 9.15
CA GLU A 482 -33.01 25.09 7.94
C GLU A 482 -33.35 26.57 8.23
N ASN A 483 -32.59 27.51 7.66
CA ASN A 483 -32.87 28.94 7.76
C ASN A 483 -34.26 29.30 7.20
N VAL A 484 -34.71 28.52 6.22
CA VAL A 484 -36.06 28.61 5.64
C VAL A 484 -36.65 27.19 5.57
N PRO A 485 -37.23 26.69 6.67
CA PRO A 485 -37.84 25.37 6.70
C PRO A 485 -39.07 25.31 5.79
N GLN A 486 -39.23 24.23 5.04
CA GLN A 486 -40.45 23.96 4.28
C GLN A 486 -41.10 22.67 4.75
N SER A 487 -42.43 22.62 4.66
CA SER A 487 -43.23 21.49 5.11
C SER A 487 -42.79 20.22 4.37
N GLY A 488 -42.48 19.18 5.14
CA GLY A 488 -42.12 17.89 4.58
C GLY A 488 -40.70 17.78 4.03
N ASN A 489 -39.80 18.76 4.24
CA ASN A 489 -38.39 18.69 3.80
C ASN A 489 -37.60 17.53 4.42
N LYS A 490 -37.99 17.08 5.62
CA LYS A 490 -37.35 15.96 6.35
C LYS A 490 -35.86 16.19 6.66
N LEU A 491 -35.47 17.40 7.07
CA LEU A 491 -34.12 17.68 7.56
C LEU A 491 -33.72 16.65 8.64
N GLY A 492 -32.52 16.07 8.50
CA GLY A 492 -32.01 15.07 9.42
C GLY A 492 -32.49 13.65 9.11
N ALA A 493 -33.04 13.40 7.92
CA ALA A 493 -33.31 12.04 7.45
C ALA A 493 -32.03 11.17 7.45
N ALA A 494 -30.88 11.80 7.22
CA ALA A 494 -29.56 11.24 7.48
C ALA A 494 -28.66 12.34 8.06
N VAL A 495 -27.74 11.98 8.96
CA VAL A 495 -26.75 12.90 9.53
C VAL A 495 -25.37 12.26 9.52
N ALA A 496 -24.34 13.08 9.34
CA ALA A 496 -22.94 12.72 9.50
C ALA A 496 -22.19 13.86 10.21
N ILE A 497 -21.14 13.53 10.96
CA ILE A 497 -20.39 14.50 11.78
C ILE A 497 -18.88 14.29 11.63
N SER A 498 -18.11 15.39 11.66
CA SER A 498 -16.64 15.36 11.66
C SER A 498 -16.09 14.80 12.97
N ALA A 499 -14.83 14.39 12.96
CA ALA A 499 -14.18 13.75 14.11
C ALA A 499 -14.17 14.64 15.36
N ASP A 500 -14.02 15.95 15.17
CA ASP A 500 -14.02 16.96 16.23
C ASP A 500 -15.42 17.47 16.63
N GLY A 501 -16.48 16.95 16.00
CA GLY A 501 -17.85 17.37 16.24
C GLY A 501 -18.23 18.73 15.66
N ARG A 502 -17.32 19.43 14.97
CA ARG A 502 -17.55 20.83 14.56
C ARG A 502 -18.34 20.98 13.26
N SER A 503 -18.33 19.97 12.40
CA SER A 503 -19.02 19.99 11.11
C SER A 503 -20.07 18.90 11.06
N ILE A 504 -21.30 19.27 10.68
CA ILE A 504 -22.42 18.34 10.56
C ILE A 504 -22.98 18.46 9.14
N ALA A 505 -23.12 17.33 8.46
CA ALA A 505 -23.87 17.23 7.22
C ALA A 505 -25.24 16.59 7.51
N ALA A 506 -26.31 17.18 6.98
CA ALA A 506 -27.67 16.71 7.20
C ALA A 506 -28.43 16.61 5.87
N GLY A 507 -28.97 15.42 5.62
CA GLY A 507 -29.82 15.14 4.48
C GLY A 507 -31.18 15.85 4.59
N VAL A 508 -31.64 16.39 3.47
CA VAL A 508 -32.95 17.03 3.29
C VAL A 508 -33.61 16.44 2.02
N PRO A 509 -33.91 15.13 2.01
CA PRO A 509 -34.23 14.39 0.78
C PRO A 509 -35.48 14.88 0.07
N ARG A 510 -36.39 15.56 0.78
CA ARG A 510 -37.64 16.05 0.20
C ARG A 510 -37.63 17.54 -0.14
N ARG A 511 -36.46 18.18 -0.12
CA ARG A 511 -36.32 19.57 -0.54
C ARG A 511 -36.63 19.73 -2.04
N THR A 512 -37.48 20.69 -2.36
CA THR A 512 -37.73 21.13 -3.74
C THR A 512 -36.57 22.02 -4.21
N VAL A 513 -36.07 21.78 -5.43
CA VAL A 513 -34.95 22.51 -6.02
C VAL A 513 -35.42 23.15 -7.33
N GLY A 514 -35.62 24.47 -7.32
CA GLY A 514 -36.21 25.18 -8.45
C GLY A 514 -37.62 24.63 -8.76
N PRO A 515 -37.91 24.21 -10.00
CA PRO A 515 -39.20 23.61 -10.37
C PRO A 515 -39.32 22.11 -10.02
N THR A 516 -38.27 21.52 -9.43
CA THR A 516 -38.15 20.06 -9.27
C THR A 516 -38.49 19.62 -7.85
N ASP A 517 -39.67 19.03 -7.67
CA ASP A 517 -40.16 18.57 -6.37
C ASP A 517 -39.41 17.35 -5.84
N TYR A 518 -39.10 17.34 -4.54
CA TYR A 518 -38.43 16.21 -3.87
C TYR A 518 -37.11 15.78 -4.53
N ALA A 519 -36.38 16.73 -5.14
CA ALA A 519 -35.06 16.46 -5.70
C ALA A 519 -34.03 16.13 -4.62
N GLY A 520 -34.20 16.74 -3.44
CA GLY A 520 -33.33 16.51 -2.28
C GLY A 520 -32.05 17.33 -2.29
N ALA A 521 -31.44 17.44 -1.12
CA ALA A 521 -30.22 18.19 -0.88
C ALA A 521 -29.50 17.65 0.36
N VAL A 522 -28.25 18.07 0.54
CA VAL A 522 -27.55 17.99 1.83
C VAL A 522 -27.22 19.41 2.27
N THR A 523 -27.51 19.74 3.52
CA THR A 523 -27.13 21.01 4.15
C THR A 523 -26.05 20.78 5.20
N PHE A 524 -25.29 21.82 5.53
CA PHE A 524 -24.22 21.75 6.50
C PHE A 524 -24.45 22.69 7.66
N PHE A 525 -23.97 22.31 8.83
CA PHE A 525 -23.90 23.16 10.00
C PHE A 525 -22.48 23.14 10.55
N TYR A 526 -21.95 24.31 10.88
CA TYR A 526 -20.61 24.46 11.44
C TYR A 526 -20.68 25.15 12.79
N LEU A 527 -19.97 24.60 13.76
CA LEU A 527 -19.71 25.26 15.02
C LEU A 527 -18.86 26.50 14.75
N ASP A 528 -19.37 27.66 15.15
CA ASP A 528 -18.74 28.95 14.92
C ASP A 528 -17.35 29.05 15.56
N GLY A 529 -16.58 30.07 15.17
CA GLY A 529 -15.22 30.28 15.67
C GLY A 529 -15.15 30.49 17.20
N SER A 530 -16.25 30.94 17.82
CA SER A 530 -16.34 31.08 19.27
C SER A 530 -16.64 29.76 20.00
N GLY A 531 -17.11 28.73 19.28
CA GLY A 531 -17.50 27.45 19.86
C GLY A 531 -18.84 27.48 20.57
N THR A 532 -19.66 28.51 20.34
CA THR A 532 -20.88 28.77 21.12
C THR A 532 -22.15 28.36 20.40
N ASP A 533 -22.17 28.35 19.07
CA ASP A 533 -23.36 28.00 18.29
C ASP A 533 -23.04 27.40 16.91
N TYR A 534 -23.97 26.61 16.38
CA TYR A 534 -23.88 26.04 15.03
C TYR A 534 -24.64 26.91 14.04
N MET A 535 -24.00 27.23 12.91
CA MET A 535 -24.60 28.02 11.84
C MET A 535 -24.77 27.18 10.58
N GLN A 536 -25.90 27.34 9.89
CA GLN A 536 -26.14 26.69 8.61
C GLN A 536 -25.24 27.29 7.52
N ASP A 537 -24.58 26.44 6.73
CA ASP A 537 -23.70 26.79 5.62
C ASP A 537 -24.21 26.14 4.31
N GLY A 538 -25.25 26.76 3.76
CA GLY A 538 -25.76 26.46 2.42
C GLY A 538 -26.24 25.03 2.19
N TYR A 539 -26.30 24.66 0.91
CA TYR A 539 -26.74 23.35 0.44
C TYR A 539 -25.82 22.87 -0.68
N VAL A 540 -25.67 21.56 -0.79
CA VAL A 540 -25.24 20.89 -2.01
C VAL A 540 -26.40 20.11 -2.61
N TYR A 541 -26.42 20.08 -3.94
CA TYR A 541 -27.47 19.44 -4.72
C TYR A 541 -26.83 18.41 -5.65
N SER A 542 -27.64 17.45 -6.11
CA SER A 542 -27.28 16.67 -7.29
C SER A 542 -27.00 17.63 -8.47
N PRO A 543 -25.96 17.38 -9.29
CA PRO A 543 -25.69 18.17 -10.49
C PRO A 543 -26.88 18.20 -11.48
N LEU A 544 -27.71 17.16 -11.42
CA LEU A 544 -28.96 17.04 -12.16
C LEU A 544 -30.09 16.71 -11.17
N PRO A 545 -30.85 17.72 -10.69
CA PRO A 545 -32.01 17.51 -9.82
C PRO A 545 -33.19 16.90 -10.60
N LYS A 546 -33.77 15.79 -10.10
CA LYS A 546 -34.97 15.14 -10.68
C LYS A 546 -36.09 15.01 -9.65
N VAL A 547 -37.34 15.01 -10.13
CA VAL A 547 -38.50 14.85 -9.25
C VAL A 547 -38.44 13.50 -8.54
N GLY A 548 -38.51 13.51 -7.21
CA GLY A 548 -38.47 12.29 -6.39
C GLY A 548 -37.10 11.60 -6.31
N ALA A 549 -36.01 12.28 -6.68
CA ALA A 549 -34.65 11.73 -6.57
C ALA A 549 -34.24 11.42 -5.13
N GLU A 550 -34.81 12.12 -4.15
CA GLU A 550 -34.51 11.98 -2.72
C GLU A 550 -33.01 12.06 -2.38
N PHE A 551 -32.25 12.90 -3.10
CA PHE A 551 -30.83 13.06 -2.87
C PHE A 551 -30.53 13.51 -1.43
N GLY A 552 -29.54 12.89 -0.79
CA GLY A 552 -29.26 13.09 0.64
C GLY A 552 -30.04 12.15 1.55
N ARG A 553 -30.64 11.07 1.03
CA ARG A 553 -31.29 10.02 1.83
C ARG A 553 -30.32 9.29 2.76
N SER A 554 -29.05 9.23 2.37
CA SER A 554 -27.91 8.77 3.14
C SER A 554 -26.75 9.76 2.95
N VAL A 555 -25.94 9.97 3.99
CA VAL A 555 -24.80 10.89 3.96
C VAL A 555 -23.63 10.31 4.76
N ALA A 556 -22.40 10.56 4.30
CA ALA A 556 -21.17 10.25 5.01
C ALA A 556 -20.16 11.39 4.86
N LEU A 557 -19.45 11.72 5.93
CA LEU A 557 -18.53 12.85 6.00
C LEU A 557 -17.14 12.38 6.46
N SER A 558 -16.07 12.90 5.87
CA SER A 558 -14.70 12.64 6.31
C SER A 558 -14.43 13.22 7.70
N SER A 559 -13.40 12.70 8.37
CA SER A 559 -13.02 13.11 9.73
C SER A 559 -12.70 14.60 9.82
N ASP A 560 -12.15 15.20 8.76
CA ASP A 560 -11.83 16.62 8.67
C ASP A 560 -13.01 17.52 8.23
N GLY A 561 -14.16 16.92 7.88
CA GLY A 561 -15.35 17.63 7.43
C GLY A 561 -15.31 18.16 6.00
N ASN A 562 -14.30 17.82 5.18
CA ASN A 562 -14.10 18.41 3.85
C ASN A 562 -14.49 17.50 2.67
N VAL A 563 -14.83 16.23 2.91
CA VAL A 563 -15.30 15.29 1.89
C VAL A 563 -16.66 14.76 2.29
N LEU A 564 -17.64 14.91 1.40
CA LEU A 564 -19.00 14.40 1.56
C LEU A 564 -19.26 13.33 0.51
N ALA A 565 -19.93 12.24 0.90
CA ALA A 565 -20.66 11.37 0.00
C ALA A 565 -22.14 11.42 0.34
N ALA A 566 -22.99 11.48 -0.67
CA ALA A 566 -24.43 11.52 -0.51
C ALA A 566 -25.11 10.57 -1.50
N GLY A 567 -26.08 9.82 -0.99
CA GLY A 567 -26.84 8.84 -1.77
C GLY A 567 -28.13 9.42 -2.34
N GLY A 568 -28.44 9.00 -3.56
CA GLY A 568 -29.74 9.15 -4.19
C GLY A 568 -30.24 7.79 -4.66
N PRO A 569 -30.77 6.92 -3.77
CA PRO A 569 -31.12 5.54 -4.12
C PRO A 569 -32.26 5.41 -5.15
N ILE A 570 -33.06 6.47 -5.34
CA ILE A 570 -34.16 6.51 -6.31
C ILE A 570 -33.70 7.13 -7.64
N MET A 571 -32.51 7.71 -7.69
CA MET A 571 -31.93 8.27 -8.91
C MET A 571 -31.60 7.16 -9.92
N SER A 572 -31.68 7.50 -11.20
CA SER A 572 -31.23 6.63 -12.29
C SER A 572 -29.85 7.07 -12.74
N ALA A 573 -28.96 6.09 -12.88
CA ALA A 573 -27.70 6.25 -13.61
C ALA A 573 -27.93 5.85 -15.08
N GLY A 574 -27.34 6.62 -15.99
CA GLY A 574 -27.35 6.34 -17.43
C GLY A 574 -26.24 5.38 -17.86
N VAL A 575 -25.12 5.35 -17.13
CA VAL A 575 -24.02 4.40 -17.34
C VAL A 575 -23.51 3.84 -16.00
N PRO A 576 -23.04 2.57 -15.97
CA PRO A 576 -22.52 1.94 -14.77
C PRO A 576 -21.15 2.47 -14.36
N GLY A 577 -20.79 2.26 -13.09
CA GLY A 577 -19.47 2.56 -12.55
C GLY A 577 -19.24 4.03 -12.16
N ILE A 578 -17.97 4.43 -12.12
CA ILE A 578 -17.49 5.78 -11.86
C ILE A 578 -17.68 6.64 -13.11
N ASP A 579 -17.91 7.95 -12.92
CA ASP A 579 -18.37 8.86 -13.97
C ASP A 579 -19.69 8.42 -14.57
N ALA A 580 -20.56 7.88 -13.72
CA ALA A 580 -21.94 7.60 -14.08
C ALA A 580 -22.57 8.89 -14.62
N ASP A 581 -22.72 8.96 -15.95
CA ASP A 581 -23.59 9.90 -16.61
C ASP A 581 -24.97 9.78 -15.97
N LEU A 582 -25.49 10.90 -15.50
CA LEU A 582 -26.82 10.96 -14.92
C LEU A 582 -27.82 11.12 -16.09
N ASP A 583 -27.80 10.19 -17.05
CA ASP A 583 -28.77 10.16 -18.14
C ASP A 583 -30.02 9.39 -17.71
N TYR A 584 -31.16 10.07 -17.82
CA TYR A 584 -32.46 9.68 -17.27
C TYR A 584 -33.30 8.82 -18.21
N SER A 585 -32.75 8.40 -19.34
CA SER A 585 -33.34 7.38 -20.21
C SER A 585 -33.13 5.94 -19.70
N GLY A 586 -32.26 5.76 -18.69
CA GLY A 586 -31.97 4.47 -18.05
C GLY A 586 -33.09 3.93 -17.14
N PRO A 587 -32.94 2.70 -16.62
CA PRO A 587 -33.92 2.08 -15.72
C PRO A 587 -34.19 2.94 -14.47
N ASN A 588 -35.43 2.98 -13.97
CA ASN A 588 -35.75 3.75 -12.77
C ASN A 588 -35.14 3.07 -11.52
N ARG A 589 -34.62 3.87 -10.56
CA ARG A 589 -34.21 3.43 -9.21
C ARG A 589 -32.95 2.55 -9.14
N THR A 590 -32.00 2.72 -10.05
CA THR A 590 -30.68 2.06 -9.98
C THR A 590 -29.88 2.52 -8.76
N GLY A 591 -30.06 3.78 -8.35
CA GLY A 591 -29.34 4.45 -7.29
C GLY A 591 -27.98 5.01 -7.70
N VAL A 592 -27.55 6.08 -7.03
CA VAL A 592 -26.28 6.78 -7.28
C VAL A 592 -25.66 7.24 -5.96
N VAL A 593 -24.33 7.24 -5.90
CA VAL A 593 -23.56 7.95 -4.87
C VAL A 593 -22.79 9.10 -5.51
N ILE A 594 -22.88 10.30 -4.93
CA ILE A 594 -22.16 11.47 -5.41
C ILE A 594 -21.18 11.95 -4.34
N ARG A 595 -19.92 12.16 -4.75
CA ARG A 595 -18.86 12.70 -3.90
C ARG A 595 -18.67 14.20 -4.14
N PHE A 596 -18.47 14.93 -3.06
CA PHE A 596 -18.17 16.35 -3.04
C PHE A 596 -16.92 16.63 -2.20
N VAL A 597 -16.15 17.63 -2.61
CA VAL A 597 -14.97 18.11 -1.87
C VAL A 597 -15.14 19.61 -1.59
N LYS A 598 -14.90 20.00 -0.34
CA LYS A 598 -14.85 21.40 0.07
C LYS A 598 -13.46 21.96 -0.22
N SER A 599 -13.38 22.98 -1.08
CA SER A 599 -12.14 23.68 -1.42
C SER A 599 -12.36 25.18 -1.34
N LEU A 600 -11.48 25.88 -0.62
CA LEU A 600 -11.58 27.33 -0.34
C LEU A 600 -12.96 27.74 0.22
N GLY A 601 -13.54 26.90 1.08
CA GLY A 601 -14.83 27.15 1.72
C GLY A 601 -16.06 26.76 0.87
N ALA A 602 -15.90 26.37 -0.39
CA ALA A 602 -17.00 26.00 -1.27
C ALA A 602 -17.01 24.50 -1.59
N TRP A 603 -18.20 23.89 -1.55
CA TRP A 603 -18.39 22.51 -1.99
C TRP A 603 -18.43 22.42 -3.51
N ARG A 604 -17.72 21.45 -4.07
CA ARG A 604 -17.76 21.12 -5.50
C ARG A 604 -18.07 19.65 -5.67
N ASN A 605 -18.98 19.34 -6.58
CA ASN A 605 -19.17 17.97 -7.04
C ASN A 605 -17.87 17.51 -7.72
N THR A 606 -17.43 16.31 -7.40
CA THR A 606 -16.24 15.74 -8.03
C THR A 606 -16.59 14.58 -8.94
N GLN A 607 -17.50 13.70 -8.49
CA GLN A 607 -17.82 12.49 -9.24
C GLN A 607 -19.12 11.83 -8.76
N ALA A 608 -19.84 11.19 -9.69
CA ALA A 608 -20.94 10.29 -9.41
C ALA A 608 -20.50 8.84 -9.68
N ALA A 609 -21.04 7.91 -8.90
CA ALA A 609 -20.82 6.48 -9.06
C ALA A 609 -22.15 5.72 -9.02
N ALA A 610 -22.24 4.73 -9.91
CA ALA A 610 -23.32 3.76 -10.03
C ALA A 610 -22.76 2.33 -9.87
N GLY A 611 -23.65 1.35 -9.77
CA GLY A 611 -23.27 -0.06 -9.68
C GLY A 611 -22.46 -0.53 -10.88
N LYS A 612 -21.77 -1.67 -10.76
CA LYS A 612 -21.05 -2.29 -11.89
C LYS A 612 -21.99 -2.69 -13.04
N ILE A 613 -23.25 -2.96 -12.70
CA ILE A 613 -24.40 -2.97 -13.59
C ILE A 613 -25.46 -2.06 -12.98
N ILE A 614 -26.35 -1.57 -13.83
CA ILE A 614 -27.46 -0.69 -13.47
C ILE A 614 -28.77 -1.39 -13.82
N ASP A 615 -29.38 -2.05 -12.84
CA ASP A 615 -30.67 -2.69 -12.99
C ASP A 615 -31.78 -1.93 -12.24
N TYR A 616 -33.02 -2.22 -12.60
CA TYR A 616 -34.18 -1.53 -12.04
C TYR A 616 -34.29 -1.87 -10.54
N SER A 617 -34.47 -0.85 -9.70
CA SER A 617 -34.61 -1.03 -8.24
C SER A 617 -33.40 -1.62 -7.50
N ASP A 618 -32.17 -1.43 -7.97
CA ASP A 618 -30.98 -1.83 -7.19
C ASP A 618 -30.77 -0.98 -5.91
N PHE A 619 -31.27 0.27 -5.93
CA PHE A 619 -31.22 1.24 -4.82
C PHE A 619 -29.79 1.53 -4.29
N LEU A 620 -28.78 1.57 -5.16
CA LEU A 620 -27.42 1.93 -4.74
C LEU A 620 -27.40 3.27 -3.98
N GLY A 621 -26.69 3.29 -2.85
CA GLY A 621 -26.60 4.46 -1.99
C GLY A 621 -27.74 4.55 -0.99
N GLN A 622 -28.57 3.51 -0.84
CA GLN A 622 -29.52 3.41 0.26
C GLN A 622 -28.80 3.46 1.62
N SER A 623 -27.64 2.82 1.72
CA SER A 623 -26.72 2.94 2.85
C SER A 623 -25.33 3.35 2.34
N ILE A 624 -24.65 4.24 3.06
CA ILE A 624 -23.32 4.73 2.70
C ILE A 624 -22.46 4.85 3.96
N SER A 625 -21.17 4.54 3.84
CA SER A 625 -20.16 4.80 4.86
C SER A 625 -18.84 5.22 4.20
N MET A 626 -17.96 5.93 4.92
CA MET A 626 -16.74 6.51 4.38
C MET A 626 -15.56 6.37 5.35
N SER A 627 -14.35 6.19 4.81
CA SER A 627 -13.10 6.23 5.58
C SER A 627 -12.83 7.66 6.10
N GLY A 628 -12.08 7.78 7.20
CA GLY A 628 -11.82 9.09 7.82
C GLY A 628 -11.07 10.07 6.90
N ASP A 629 -10.26 9.57 5.97
CA ASP A 629 -9.54 10.36 4.97
C ASP A 629 -10.38 10.71 3.72
N GLY A 630 -11.62 10.22 3.64
CA GLY A 630 -12.54 10.49 2.53
C GLY A 630 -12.15 9.87 1.18
N LYS A 631 -11.24 8.88 1.18
CA LYS A 631 -10.74 8.22 -0.05
C LYS A 631 -11.43 6.90 -0.38
N THR A 632 -12.16 6.32 0.56
CA THR A 632 -12.92 5.08 0.36
C THR A 632 -14.36 5.28 0.77
N ILE A 633 -15.28 4.92 -0.12
CA ILE A 633 -16.72 4.98 0.11
C ILE A 633 -17.28 3.58 -0.05
N ALA A 634 -17.98 3.10 0.99
CA ALA A 634 -18.79 1.90 0.92
C ALA A 634 -20.24 2.30 0.64
N ALA A 635 -20.90 1.60 -0.27
CA ALA A 635 -22.30 1.86 -0.59
C ALA A 635 -23.07 0.54 -0.76
N GLY A 636 -24.24 0.47 -0.15
CA GLY A 636 -25.15 -0.66 -0.30
C GLY A 636 -26.13 -0.48 -1.45
N ALA A 637 -26.45 -1.58 -2.13
CA ALA A 637 -27.48 -1.71 -3.16
C ALA A 637 -28.32 -2.96 -2.85
N PRO A 638 -29.27 -2.89 -1.89
CA PRO A 638 -29.97 -4.07 -1.40
C PRO A 638 -30.90 -4.72 -2.43
N GLY A 639 -31.26 -4.01 -3.52
CA GLY A 639 -32.08 -4.57 -4.58
C GLY A 639 -31.29 -5.31 -5.67
N GLU A 640 -29.96 -5.35 -5.58
CA GLU A 640 -29.14 -5.94 -6.64
C GLU A 640 -29.40 -7.46 -6.78
N ASP A 641 -29.62 -7.91 -8.02
CA ASP A 641 -30.24 -9.22 -8.28
C ASP A 641 -29.25 -10.38 -8.51
N SER A 642 -27.95 -10.13 -8.55
CA SER A 642 -26.97 -11.20 -8.79
C SER A 642 -26.97 -12.28 -7.71
N THR A 643 -26.93 -13.53 -8.13
CA THR A 643 -26.77 -14.68 -7.21
C THR A 643 -25.30 -15.04 -6.99
N ALA A 644 -24.36 -14.21 -7.47
CA ALA A 644 -22.93 -14.40 -7.21
C ALA A 644 -22.61 -14.35 -5.71
N THR A 645 -21.45 -14.86 -5.34
CA THR A 645 -21.00 -14.96 -3.94
C THR A 645 -19.62 -14.36 -3.76
N GLY A 646 -19.33 -13.93 -2.53
CA GLY A 646 -18.01 -13.42 -2.14
C GLY A 646 -17.62 -12.11 -2.81
N ILE A 647 -16.31 -11.87 -2.92
CA ILE A 647 -15.73 -10.64 -3.45
C ILE A 647 -15.42 -10.82 -4.94
N GLY A 648 -15.87 -9.89 -5.78
CA GLY A 648 -15.60 -9.92 -7.22
C GLY A 648 -16.35 -11.01 -7.97
N GLY A 649 -17.45 -11.51 -7.40
CA GLY A 649 -18.34 -12.45 -8.07
C GLY A 649 -18.90 -11.88 -9.39
N ASP A 650 -19.46 -12.75 -10.24
CA ASP A 650 -19.98 -12.33 -11.54
C ASP A 650 -21.18 -11.39 -11.40
N PHE A 651 -20.89 -10.10 -11.56
CA PHE A 651 -21.88 -9.03 -11.46
C PHE A 651 -22.86 -9.03 -12.64
N ARG A 652 -22.62 -9.78 -13.73
CA ARG A 652 -23.55 -9.92 -14.88
C ARG A 652 -24.62 -10.98 -14.68
N ASN A 653 -24.46 -11.82 -13.67
CA ASN A 653 -25.51 -12.72 -13.24
C ASN A 653 -26.67 -11.87 -12.69
N ASN A 654 -27.85 -11.96 -13.30
CA ASN A 654 -29.08 -11.30 -12.85
C ASN A 654 -30.22 -12.35 -12.77
N ASN A 655 -30.02 -13.37 -11.95
CA ASN A 655 -30.95 -14.51 -11.81
C ASN A 655 -31.65 -14.56 -10.44
N GLY A 656 -31.34 -13.61 -9.55
CA GLY A 656 -31.94 -13.51 -8.22
C GLY A 656 -33.07 -12.50 -8.19
N ILE A 657 -33.53 -12.21 -6.97
CA ILE A 657 -34.47 -11.13 -6.66
C ILE A 657 -33.96 -10.49 -5.39
N ASP A 658 -33.61 -9.21 -5.39
CA ASP A 658 -33.18 -8.42 -4.23
C ASP A 658 -32.15 -9.15 -3.34
N VAL A 659 -31.17 -9.83 -3.96
CA VAL A 659 -30.13 -10.53 -3.19
C VAL A 659 -29.27 -9.50 -2.45
N GLY A 660 -29.03 -8.38 -3.11
CA GLY A 660 -28.32 -7.20 -2.63
C GLY A 660 -26.80 -7.29 -2.80
N ALA A 661 -26.14 -6.13 -2.86
CA ALA A 661 -24.70 -6.02 -2.96
C ALA A 661 -24.16 -4.86 -2.10
N ALA A 662 -22.85 -4.92 -1.81
CA ALA A 662 -22.10 -3.77 -1.32
C ALA A 662 -20.96 -3.44 -2.29
N TYR A 663 -20.75 -2.15 -2.50
CA TYR A 663 -19.72 -1.62 -3.39
C TYR A 663 -18.66 -0.86 -2.59
N LEU A 664 -17.40 -0.93 -3.04
CA LEU A 664 -16.30 -0.13 -2.52
C LEU A 664 -15.70 0.72 -3.64
N TYR A 665 -15.85 2.03 -3.50
CA TYR A 665 -15.30 3.05 -4.39
C TYR A 665 -14.06 3.70 -3.79
#